data_AF-A0AAN7PV81-F1
#
_entry.id   AF-A0AAN7PV81-F1
#
_cell.length_a   1.000
_cell.length_b   1.000
_cell.length_c   1.000
_cell.angle_alpha   90.00
_cell.angle_beta   90.00
_cell.angle_gamma   90.00
#
_symmetry.space_group_name_H-M   'P 1'
#
loop_
_entity.id
_entity.type
_entity.pdbx_description
1 polymer ?
#
loop_
_entity_poly.entity_id
_entity_poly.type
_entity_poly.pdbx_seq_one_letter_code
_entity_poly.pdbx_strand_id
1 'polypeptide(L)'
;MPSPPLPPPPRVVLPQFSRSSNSPQTQSSVSELLTLEASLKWHQVLRIETRNEEEVKKLQLLESLEHLELDFWINPSTPALPVDVRIPANCVQAVKAFLESHGIEYSILMEDLQVVLDEEKKDMAYSQQRERSSNSFNYGTYHSLDSIYAELDHLASEYSDIVSKLQIGESYEKRPLYVLKIASDYGKDPSVTSLLNKMDIFLLTVTNPDGYVFTHTTNRMWRKTRSKNQGSRCVGVDPNRNWDAGFGGPGASSNPCSDSYRGPSAHSEVEVKSIVNFIKNHGRIRAFLTLHSYSQLLMYPYGYKCTEPADYAELDALGRAAANSIQSLYGTTFTVGSICTTIYQASGGSIDWSYDYGIKYSFAFELRDTGRHGFLLPANQIIPTAEEAWLGLKKIMEHIYDWLDMMVDDHPSLVSKILIGESYKNRPLYVLKFSTGGSNQPAIWLDTSIHSREWITQAIGIWVANKITEEYGQDPSITTILYGMDIFSEIVTNPDGFAFTHSSNRMWRKMRSINTGCRCVGGDPNQNWDAGFGGSGSGSDPCSGNYCSPYAHSESKVKAIADFSCGHGNVRSVISIHSYSQKLLFPYGYKRAPAPNHQELAVSDLAAVYGTKYTYGSIVDAIYIADGTTLDWAYDNGVKYSFTFELRDTGRYGFLLPSTQIIPTAIEPWVALLDIMVHVLEPPSGSRHRGRWDFGTSPPLTPLACDSLTALAGSRDGFGGDREHCRGGTAGLRCPTLAGASRSLPTALGKGTAEGAGLGATIPMGFKRPQGAVGTRDGLCRLTMRVLLLLAALVAAAASTETFVGHQVLRIVPTNDEELQKVQELQDLEELQLDFWLAPRGLGHPVDVRVPFPSLQPLKAHLEANGVSYSIVIEDVQALVDHERMEMLRGRRQLPLSTSTFDYATYHTLDEIYAFMDLLVAENPNLVSKLEIGRSTENRPLYVLRFSKGGTNRPAVWIDTGIHSREWVTQASGIWFAKKIVLDHENDEGLASVLDKMDIFLEIVTNPDGFVFTQTQNRMWRKTRSRHPGSTCVGVDPNRNWDAGFGGPGASRNPCSETYHGPYANSEPEVKAIVDFVKNHGNIKAFVSIHSYSQLLLYPYGYTTTPVPDQKELHQISEKAVAALSSLYGTNYKYGSIITTIYQASGGTIDWTYNQGIKYSFTFELRDTGRYGFLLPAKQIVPTAQETWLALKVIMLHARNHLY
;
A
#
# COMPACT_ATOMS: atom_id res chain seq x y z
N MET A 1 -31.86 66.20 49.66
CA MET A 1 -32.96 65.22 49.85
C MET A 1 -32.62 63.95 49.05
N PRO A 2 -33.21 62.78 49.37
CA PRO A 2 -32.65 61.47 48.98
C PRO A 2 -33.13 60.94 47.60
N SER A 3 -32.51 59.83 47.18
CA SER A 3 -32.83 58.94 46.04
C SER A 3 -34.26 58.35 46.12
N PRO A 4 -34.88 57.78 45.04
CA PRO A 4 -34.45 56.53 44.35
C PRO A 4 -34.78 56.51 42.81
N PRO A 5 -35.23 55.42 42.14
CA PRO A 5 -34.53 54.19 41.68
C PRO A 5 -34.59 53.90 40.14
N LEU A 6 -34.01 52.76 39.70
CA LEU A 6 -34.18 52.12 38.36
C LEU A 6 -35.49 51.30 38.24
N PRO A 7 -36.02 50.99 37.04
CA PRO A 7 -35.89 49.63 36.44
C PRO A 7 -35.81 49.64 34.86
N PRO A 8 -36.24 48.63 34.02
CA PRO A 8 -35.28 47.92 33.14
C PRO A 8 -35.78 47.72 31.63
N PRO A 9 -35.60 46.62 30.84
CA PRO A 9 -35.27 46.72 29.40
C PRO A 9 -36.18 45.96 28.37
N PRO A 10 -35.91 46.05 27.04
CA PRO A 10 -36.22 44.95 26.10
C PRO A 10 -35.11 44.65 25.03
N ARG A 11 -35.43 43.81 24.01
CA ARG A 11 -34.50 43.02 23.15
C ARG A 11 -34.44 43.40 21.64
N VAL A 12 -33.25 43.20 21.03
CA VAL A 12 -32.91 42.53 19.72
C VAL A 12 -33.75 42.75 18.44
N VAL A 13 -33.08 43.11 17.32
CA VAL A 13 -33.27 42.62 15.92
C VAL A 13 -31.96 42.84 15.09
N LEU A 14 -31.70 42.03 14.05
CA LEU A 14 -30.56 42.11 13.08
C LEU A 14 -30.96 42.72 11.70
N PRO A 15 -29.99 43.14 10.87
CA PRO A 15 -29.99 42.73 9.44
C PRO A 15 -28.58 42.38 8.87
N GLN A 16 -28.53 42.00 7.58
CA GLN A 16 -27.37 41.33 6.92
C GLN A 16 -26.59 42.19 5.89
N PHE A 17 -25.32 41.79 5.69
CA PHE A 17 -24.42 41.90 4.52
C PHE A 17 -24.71 42.83 3.30
N SER A 18 -23.65 43.53 2.87
CA SER A 18 -23.17 43.51 1.47
C SER A 18 -21.65 43.77 1.40
N ARG A 19 -21.01 43.55 0.23
CA ARG A 19 -19.53 43.56 0.06
C ARG A 19 -19.00 44.87 -0.54
N SER A 20 -17.76 45.26 -0.20
CA SER A 20 -16.71 45.62 -1.18
C SER A 20 -15.34 45.82 -0.53
N SER A 21 -14.29 45.82 -1.34
CA SER A 21 -12.87 45.78 -0.98
C SER A 21 -12.26 47.14 -0.62
N ASN A 22 -11.31 47.15 0.32
CA ASN A 22 -9.98 47.74 0.09
C ASN A 22 -8.96 47.30 1.15
N SER A 23 -7.72 47.11 0.73
CA SER A 23 -6.56 46.88 1.61
C SER A 23 -6.05 48.19 2.23
N PRO A 24 -5.34 48.09 3.36
CA PRO A 24 -4.08 48.81 3.45
C PRO A 24 -2.91 47.93 3.88
N GLN A 25 -1.72 48.24 3.36
CA GLN A 25 -0.46 47.77 3.90
C GLN A 25 -0.16 48.52 5.21
N THR A 26 0.26 47.81 6.26
CA THR A 26 0.98 48.41 7.40
C THR A 26 2.16 47.52 7.78
N GLN A 27 3.36 47.99 7.50
CA GLN A 27 4.56 47.53 8.20
C GLN A 27 4.49 48.09 9.63
N SER A 28 4.22 47.25 10.62
CA SER A 28 4.49 47.57 12.03
C SER A 28 5.80 46.92 12.47
N SER A 29 6.59 47.63 13.28
CA SER A 29 7.89 47.17 13.74
C SER A 29 7.77 46.10 14.83
N VAL A 30 8.60 45.07 14.76
CA VAL A 30 8.67 43.98 15.73
C VAL A 30 9.44 44.44 16.97
N SER A 31 8.83 45.34 17.76
CA SER A 31 9.53 46.03 18.87
C SER A 31 8.72 46.32 20.14
N GLU A 32 7.38 46.23 20.13
CA GLU A 32 6.55 46.55 21.32
C GLU A 32 5.49 45.48 21.60
N LEU A 33 5.92 44.37 22.22
CA LEU A 33 5.01 43.40 22.85
C LEU A 33 5.66 42.67 24.05
N LEU A 34 6.35 43.44 24.90
CA LEU A 34 6.87 42.97 26.19
C LEU A 34 5.80 43.09 27.30
N THR A 35 4.85 42.16 27.31
CA THR A 35 4.08 41.85 28.52
C THR A 35 5.04 41.29 29.60
N LEU A 36 4.86 41.67 30.87
CA LEU A 36 5.68 41.16 31.96
C LEU A 36 5.42 39.66 32.19
N GLU A 37 6.31 38.83 31.66
CA GLU A 37 6.51 37.48 32.17
C GLU A 37 7.25 37.53 33.50
N ALA A 38 6.95 36.57 34.39
CA ALA A 38 7.78 36.33 35.56
C ALA A 38 9.09 35.66 35.12
N SER A 39 10.19 36.43 35.10
CA SER A 39 11.53 35.94 34.79
C SER A 39 11.89 34.73 35.65
N LEU A 40 12.04 33.55 35.03
CA LEU A 40 12.42 32.29 35.68
C LEU A 40 13.94 32.15 35.83
N LYS A 41 14.67 33.27 35.71
CA LYS A 41 16.12 33.32 35.76
C LYS A 41 16.67 32.78 37.08
N TRP A 42 17.66 31.89 37.00
CA TRP A 42 18.25 31.13 38.10
C TRP A 42 17.30 30.15 38.81
N HIS A 43 16.11 29.86 38.26
CA HIS A 43 15.31 28.72 38.72
C HIS A 43 16.03 27.45 38.28
N GLN A 44 16.17 26.48 39.19
CA GLN A 44 16.85 25.21 38.91
C GLN A 44 15.87 24.06 38.92
N VAL A 45 16.10 23.07 38.05
CA VAL A 45 15.40 21.79 38.09
C VAL A 45 16.37 20.76 38.65
N LEU A 46 16.00 20.12 39.76
CA LEU A 46 16.77 19.04 40.37
C LEU A 46 16.04 17.71 40.16
N ARG A 47 16.82 16.65 39.90
CA ARG A 47 16.39 15.25 40.05
C ARG A 47 16.84 14.75 41.40
N ILE A 48 15.93 14.13 42.14
CA ILE A 48 16.16 13.55 43.46
C ILE A 48 15.86 12.05 43.38
N GLU A 49 16.79 11.20 43.81
CA GLU A 49 16.60 9.75 43.82
C GLU A 49 16.29 9.27 45.24
N THR A 50 15.04 8.85 45.48
CA THR A 50 14.62 8.38 46.80
C THR A 50 14.96 6.91 47.00
N ARG A 51 15.53 6.57 48.16
CA ARG A 51 15.97 5.19 48.48
C ARG A 51 15.00 4.46 49.41
N ASN A 52 14.10 5.19 50.09
CA ASN A 52 13.18 4.64 51.08
C ASN A 52 11.96 5.56 51.35
N GLU A 53 10.97 4.98 52.02
CA GLU A 53 9.72 5.62 52.45
C GLU A 53 9.88 6.88 53.33
N GLU A 54 10.99 7.02 54.05
CA GLU A 54 11.24 8.18 54.90
C GLU A 54 11.69 9.39 54.07
N GLU A 55 12.50 9.16 53.05
CA GLU A 55 12.93 10.17 52.07
C GLU A 55 11.75 10.67 51.23
N VAL A 56 10.88 9.75 50.76
CA VAL A 56 9.62 10.11 50.08
C VAL A 56 8.77 11.03 50.96
N LYS A 57 8.58 10.71 52.25
CA LYS A 57 7.79 11.52 53.20
C LYS A 57 8.44 12.87 53.52
N LYS A 58 9.77 12.97 53.51
CA LYS A 58 10.49 14.25 53.64
C LYS A 58 10.24 15.16 52.43
N LEU A 59 10.17 14.60 51.23
CA LEU A 59 9.85 15.36 50.01
C LEU A 59 8.36 15.76 49.95
N GLN A 60 7.43 14.89 50.36
CA GLN A 60 6.01 15.24 50.51
C GLN A 60 5.78 16.33 51.57
N LEU A 61 6.56 16.34 52.66
CA LEU A 61 6.56 17.43 53.62
C LEU A 61 7.07 18.74 52.98
N LEU A 62 8.12 18.67 52.15
CA LEU A 62 8.65 19.82 51.42
C LEU A 62 7.64 20.37 50.40
N GLU A 63 6.91 19.50 49.69
CA GLU A 63 5.78 19.84 48.79
C GLU A 63 4.68 20.62 49.52
N SER A 64 4.38 20.26 50.78
CA SER A 64 3.35 20.93 51.59
C SER A 64 3.66 22.39 51.98
N LEU A 65 4.90 22.85 51.76
CA LEU A 65 5.34 24.19 52.12
C LEU A 65 5.04 25.20 51.01
N GLU A 66 3.77 25.61 50.90
CA GLU A 66 3.26 26.55 49.86
C GLU A 66 4.15 27.81 49.67
N HIS A 67 4.83 28.27 50.72
CA HIS A 67 5.71 29.46 50.70
C HIS A 67 7.06 29.27 49.97
N LEU A 68 7.40 28.06 49.53
CA LEU A 68 8.61 27.77 48.75
C LEU A 68 8.35 27.75 47.23
N GLU A 69 7.08 27.80 46.79
CA GLU A 69 6.64 27.79 45.39
C GLU A 69 7.32 26.70 44.52
N LEU A 70 7.54 25.52 45.11
CA LEU A 70 8.10 24.35 44.44
C LEU A 70 7.09 23.77 43.45
N ASP A 71 7.58 23.37 42.29
CA ASP A 71 6.81 22.81 41.18
C ASP A 71 7.37 21.41 40.88
N PHE A 72 6.66 20.37 41.34
CA PHE A 72 7.08 18.98 41.19
C PHE A 72 6.63 18.44 39.83
N TRP A 73 7.62 18.16 38.98
CA TRP A 73 7.44 17.63 37.63
C TRP A 73 7.18 16.12 37.66
N ILE A 74 7.90 15.42 38.56
CA ILE A 74 7.56 14.06 38.99
C ILE A 74 7.39 14.10 40.52
N ASN A 75 6.22 13.71 41.02
CA ASN A 75 5.89 13.79 42.44
C ASN A 75 6.59 12.71 43.27
N PRO A 76 6.92 12.98 44.55
CA PRO A 76 7.45 11.98 45.47
C PRO A 76 6.39 10.92 45.82
N SER A 77 6.37 9.81 45.07
CA SER A 77 5.37 8.75 45.19
C SER A 77 5.87 7.47 45.85
N THR A 78 7.01 6.93 45.42
CA THR A 78 7.46 5.58 45.78
C THR A 78 9.00 5.50 45.73
N PRO A 79 9.65 4.75 46.64
CA PRO A 79 11.10 4.57 46.61
C PRO A 79 11.62 4.02 45.27
N ALA A 80 12.84 4.43 44.91
CA ALA A 80 13.55 4.15 43.66
C ALA A 80 12.91 4.75 42.38
N LEU A 81 11.82 5.53 42.48
CA LEU A 81 11.40 6.43 41.40
C LEU A 81 12.09 7.80 41.53
N PRO A 82 12.46 8.44 40.40
CA PRO A 82 13.03 9.78 40.40
C PRO A 82 11.96 10.83 40.74
N VAL A 83 12.36 11.87 41.45
CA VAL A 83 11.52 13.02 41.80
C VAL A 83 12.16 14.27 41.21
N ASP A 84 11.57 14.78 40.13
CA ASP A 84 12.06 15.97 39.43
C ASP A 84 11.29 17.20 39.93
N VAL A 85 11.99 18.25 40.37
CA VAL A 85 11.38 19.45 40.96
C VAL A 85 12.05 20.74 40.50
N ARG A 86 11.22 21.70 40.07
CA ARG A 86 11.61 23.07 39.73
C ARG A 86 11.54 23.97 40.96
N ILE A 87 12.70 24.48 41.36
CA ILE A 87 12.90 25.30 42.56
C ILE A 87 13.10 26.77 42.18
N PRO A 88 12.32 27.71 42.75
CA PRO A 88 12.53 29.15 42.58
C PRO A 88 13.90 29.64 43.04
N ALA A 89 14.46 30.63 42.33
CA ALA A 89 15.83 31.13 42.52
C ALA A 89 16.16 31.53 43.98
N ASN A 90 15.20 32.12 44.69
CA ASN A 90 15.29 32.51 46.10
C ASN A 90 15.30 31.31 47.08
N CYS A 91 14.86 30.14 46.65
CA CYS A 91 14.73 28.93 47.47
C CYS A 91 15.77 27.84 47.16
N VAL A 92 16.48 27.90 46.02
CA VAL A 92 17.45 26.87 45.58
C VAL A 92 18.43 26.45 46.69
N GLN A 93 19.06 27.41 47.36
CA GLN A 93 20.05 27.13 48.41
C GLN A 93 19.42 26.52 49.68
N ALA A 94 18.19 26.91 50.03
CA ALA A 94 17.48 26.36 51.17
C ALA A 94 17.04 24.90 50.92
N VAL A 95 16.59 24.59 49.69
CA VAL A 95 16.21 23.22 49.31
C VAL A 95 17.44 22.31 49.21
N LYS A 96 18.56 22.78 48.63
CA LYS A 96 19.81 22.01 48.59
C LYS A 96 20.33 21.68 49.99
N ALA A 97 20.38 22.68 50.88
CA ALA A 97 20.72 22.47 52.29
C ALA A 97 19.75 21.51 53.01
N PHE A 98 18.44 21.53 52.69
CA PHE A 98 17.47 20.56 53.20
C PHE A 98 17.79 19.14 52.73
N LEU A 99 18.05 18.91 51.43
CA LEU A 99 18.39 17.59 50.90
C LEU A 99 19.69 17.05 51.51
N GLU A 100 20.74 17.89 51.53
CA GLU A 100 22.06 17.57 52.10
C GLU A 100 21.99 17.24 53.60
N SER A 101 21.25 18.03 54.38
CA SER A 101 21.06 17.79 55.83
C SER A 101 20.30 16.50 56.16
N HIS A 102 19.52 15.97 55.22
CA HIS A 102 18.83 14.68 55.35
C HIS A 102 19.54 13.53 54.63
N GLY A 103 20.71 13.78 54.02
CA GLY A 103 21.49 12.79 53.26
C GLY A 103 20.80 12.31 51.97
N ILE A 104 19.90 13.11 51.40
CA ILE A 104 19.15 12.80 50.18
C ILE A 104 20.00 13.22 48.97
N GLU A 105 20.24 12.29 48.05
CA GLU A 105 21.06 12.52 46.87
C GLU A 105 20.26 13.19 45.75
N TYR A 106 20.88 14.15 45.07
CA TYR A 106 20.27 14.91 43.97
C TYR A 106 21.29 15.22 42.87
N SER A 107 20.79 15.47 41.66
CA SER A 107 21.53 16.01 40.52
C SER A 107 20.83 17.23 39.95
N ILE A 108 21.57 18.12 39.29
CA ILE A 108 21.00 19.30 38.63
C ILE A 108 20.69 18.92 37.18
N LEU A 109 19.40 18.96 36.80
CA LEU A 109 18.95 18.77 35.43
C LEU A 109 19.08 20.08 34.62
N MET A 110 18.74 21.22 35.24
CA MET A 110 18.81 22.53 34.61
C MET A 110 19.38 23.57 35.60
N GLU A 111 20.44 24.29 35.19
CA GLU A 111 21.11 25.30 36.03
C GLU A 111 20.44 26.69 36.01
N ASP A 112 19.82 27.06 34.88
CA ASP A 112 18.99 28.26 34.73
C ASP A 112 17.87 27.97 33.71
N LEU A 113 16.65 27.82 34.21
CA LEU A 113 15.47 27.51 33.39
C LEU A 113 15.19 28.58 32.32
N GLN A 114 15.56 29.85 32.55
CA GLN A 114 15.31 30.93 31.59
C GLN A 114 16.10 30.74 30.29
N VAL A 115 17.30 30.16 30.34
CA VAL A 115 18.14 29.95 29.15
C VAL A 115 17.45 29.02 28.16
N VAL A 116 16.87 27.92 28.65
CA VAL A 116 16.14 26.94 27.81
C VAL A 116 14.90 27.58 27.16
N LEU A 117 14.21 28.47 27.88
CA LEU A 117 13.03 29.18 27.38
C LEU A 117 13.37 30.29 26.38
N ASP A 118 14.50 30.97 26.57
CA ASP A 118 15.01 31.97 25.62
C ASP A 118 15.45 31.30 24.31
N GLU A 119 16.00 30.08 24.36
CA GLU A 119 16.29 29.25 23.17
C GLU A 119 15.01 28.76 22.47
N GLU A 120 14.04 28.19 23.20
CA GLU A 120 12.72 27.79 22.67
C GLU A 120 12.06 28.92 21.89
N LYS A 121 11.98 30.12 22.49
CA LYS A 121 11.35 31.31 21.89
C LYS A 121 12.07 31.78 20.63
N LYS A 122 13.40 31.68 20.61
CA LYS A 122 14.22 32.05 19.46
C LYS A 122 13.98 31.12 18.27
N ASP A 123 13.89 29.82 18.51
CA ASP A 123 13.58 28.82 17.48
C ASP A 123 12.16 28.99 16.94
N MET A 124 11.17 29.20 17.82
CA MET A 124 9.79 29.54 17.42
C MET A 124 9.73 30.80 16.53
N ALA A 125 10.40 31.88 16.94
CA ALA A 125 10.40 33.15 16.20
C ALA A 125 11.10 33.02 14.84
N TYR A 126 12.20 32.25 14.77
CA TYR A 126 12.88 31.95 13.51
C TYR A 126 12.01 31.11 12.57
N SER A 127 11.28 30.12 13.10
CA SER A 127 10.37 29.30 12.30
C SER A 127 9.22 30.11 11.70
N GLN A 128 8.55 30.95 12.49
CA GLN A 128 7.46 31.81 11.99
C GLN A 128 7.92 32.79 10.89
N GLN A 129 9.18 33.24 10.90
CA GLN A 129 9.75 34.02 9.80
C GLN A 129 9.96 33.15 8.55
N ARG A 130 10.46 31.93 8.73
CA ARG A 130 10.72 30.98 7.64
C ARG A 130 9.43 30.51 6.97
N GLU A 131 8.43 30.10 7.73
CA GLU A 131 7.11 29.64 7.25
C GLU A 131 6.42 30.69 6.38
N ARG A 132 6.45 31.98 6.79
CA ARG A 132 5.94 33.12 6.00
C ARG A 132 6.69 33.34 4.68
N SER A 133 7.90 32.80 4.53
CA SER A 133 8.72 32.89 3.31
C SER A 133 8.66 31.64 2.43
N SER A 134 8.39 30.46 3.01
CA SER A 134 8.34 29.17 2.31
C SER A 134 6.93 28.63 2.06
N ASN A 135 5.90 29.25 2.68
CA ASN A 135 4.49 28.86 2.57
C ASN A 135 4.25 27.37 2.91
N SER A 136 4.97 26.87 3.91
CA SER A 136 5.02 25.47 4.36
C SER A 136 5.29 25.43 5.86
N PHE A 137 4.52 24.63 6.59
CA PHE A 137 4.56 24.51 8.05
C PHE A 137 5.77 23.69 8.55
N ASN A 138 6.41 24.12 9.64
CA ASN A 138 7.58 23.42 10.19
C ASN A 138 7.18 22.54 11.39
N TYR A 139 7.03 21.23 11.16
CA TYR A 139 6.78 20.27 12.23
C TYR A 139 7.96 20.07 13.21
N GLY A 140 9.15 20.64 12.93
CA GLY A 140 10.35 20.54 13.75
C GLY A 140 10.54 21.65 14.78
N THR A 141 9.46 22.27 15.28
CA THR A 141 9.49 23.32 16.31
C THR A 141 8.19 23.34 17.13
N TYR A 142 8.19 24.09 18.24
CA TYR A 142 6.98 24.47 18.96
C TYR A 142 6.22 25.60 18.24
N HIS A 143 4.91 25.71 18.51
CA HIS A 143 3.96 26.56 17.79
C HIS A 143 3.03 27.33 18.73
N SER A 144 2.37 28.38 18.23
CA SER A 144 1.23 28.99 18.94
C SER A 144 -0.07 28.25 18.62
N LEU A 145 -1.09 28.36 19.47
CA LEU A 145 -2.41 27.76 19.20
C LEU A 145 -2.98 28.21 17.84
N ASP A 146 -2.81 29.49 17.49
CA ASP A 146 -3.29 30.04 16.21
C ASP A 146 -2.53 29.43 15.01
N SER A 147 -1.22 29.17 15.16
CA SER A 147 -0.40 28.52 14.14
C SER A 147 -0.84 27.05 13.94
N ILE A 148 -1.10 26.35 15.05
CA ILE A 148 -1.67 24.99 15.02
C ILE A 148 -3.04 25.01 14.32
N TYR A 149 -3.94 25.92 14.70
CA TYR A 149 -5.30 25.96 14.14
C TYR A 149 -5.33 26.32 12.66
N ALA A 150 -4.42 27.21 12.20
CA ALA A 150 -4.22 27.49 10.78
C ALA A 150 -3.73 26.26 10.01
N GLU A 151 -2.84 25.45 10.60
CA GLU A 151 -2.41 24.16 10.02
C GLU A 151 -3.53 23.11 10.02
N LEU A 152 -4.38 23.05 11.05
CA LEU A 152 -5.56 22.17 11.05
C LEU A 152 -6.58 22.57 9.95
N ASP A 153 -6.69 23.86 9.62
CA ASP A 153 -7.46 24.33 8.46
C ASP A 153 -6.76 23.99 7.14
N HIS A 154 -5.44 24.18 7.05
CA HIS A 154 -4.64 23.85 5.87
C HIS A 154 -4.78 22.36 5.52
N LEU A 155 -4.51 21.46 6.46
CA LEU A 155 -4.62 20.01 6.28
C LEU A 155 -6.03 19.55 5.87
N ALA A 156 -7.08 20.14 6.45
CA ALA A 156 -8.46 19.84 6.08
C ALA A 156 -8.87 20.42 4.70
N SER A 157 -8.10 21.37 4.16
CA SER A 157 -8.31 21.95 2.82
C SER A 157 -7.47 21.29 1.72
N GLU A 158 -6.22 20.89 2.03
CA GLU A 158 -5.33 20.19 1.10
C GLU A 158 -5.72 18.72 0.93
N TYR A 159 -6.17 18.07 2.02
CA TYR A 159 -6.51 16.65 2.06
C TYR A 159 -8.00 16.40 2.31
N SER A 160 -8.88 17.22 1.73
CA SER A 160 -10.34 17.21 1.97
C SER A 160 -11.03 15.85 1.78
N ASP A 161 -10.43 14.96 0.98
CA ASP A 161 -10.94 13.61 0.70
C ASP A 161 -10.71 12.62 1.85
N ILE A 162 -9.76 12.92 2.76
CA ILE A 162 -9.28 12.02 3.83
C ILE A 162 -9.10 12.69 5.20
N VAL A 163 -9.18 14.02 5.28
CA VAL A 163 -9.09 14.80 6.53
C VAL A 163 -10.28 15.75 6.63
N SER A 164 -10.92 15.81 7.79
CA SER A 164 -11.96 16.81 8.08
C SER A 164 -11.84 17.34 9.51
N LYS A 165 -11.92 18.68 9.66
CA LYS A 165 -11.86 19.35 10.95
C LYS A 165 -13.25 19.49 11.58
N LEU A 166 -13.43 18.92 12.76
CA LEU A 166 -14.67 18.91 13.53
C LEU A 166 -14.49 19.75 14.80
N GLN A 167 -15.42 20.67 15.09
CA GLN A 167 -15.44 21.34 16.39
C GLN A 167 -16.30 20.54 17.37
N ILE A 168 -15.70 20.03 18.45
CA ILE A 168 -16.39 19.20 19.46
C ILE A 168 -16.93 20.00 20.65
N GLY A 169 -16.51 21.26 20.81
CA GLY A 169 -16.92 22.13 21.90
C GLY A 169 -16.19 23.46 21.95
N GLU A 170 -16.24 24.09 23.12
CA GLU A 170 -15.54 25.33 23.46
C GLU A 170 -14.92 25.19 24.86
N SER A 171 -13.78 25.83 25.06
CA SER A 171 -13.11 25.96 26.35
C SER A 171 -13.76 27.00 27.27
N TYR A 172 -13.28 27.11 28.51
CA TYR A 172 -13.79 28.08 29.49
C TYR A 172 -13.67 29.54 29.02
N GLU A 173 -12.53 29.92 28.44
CA GLU A 173 -12.24 31.24 27.85
C GLU A 173 -12.68 31.35 26.37
N LYS A 174 -13.53 30.42 25.88
CA LYS A 174 -14.19 30.46 24.55
C LYS A 174 -13.30 30.30 23.32
N ARG A 175 -12.28 29.44 23.43
CA ARG A 175 -11.54 28.91 22.27
C ARG A 175 -12.21 27.61 21.78
N PRO A 176 -12.32 27.37 20.47
CA PRO A 176 -12.90 26.13 19.95
C PRO A 176 -12.00 24.94 20.29
N LEU A 177 -12.60 23.76 20.56
CA LEU A 177 -11.86 22.49 20.58
C LEU A 177 -12.04 21.79 19.23
N TYR A 178 -10.94 21.65 18.48
CA TYR A 178 -10.92 20.97 17.18
C TYR A 178 -10.37 19.55 17.27
N VAL A 179 -11.08 18.63 16.64
CA VAL A 179 -10.65 17.26 16.34
C VAL A 179 -10.48 17.14 14.84
N LEU A 180 -9.35 16.63 14.36
CA LEU A 180 -9.25 16.13 12.99
C LEU A 180 -9.77 14.69 12.96
N LYS A 181 -10.76 14.42 12.11
CA LYS A 181 -10.97 13.06 11.58
C LYS A 181 -9.93 12.83 10.48
N ILE A 182 -9.19 11.72 10.57
CA ILE A 182 -8.00 11.45 9.76
C ILE A 182 -8.04 10.06 9.11
N ALA A 183 -7.69 9.99 7.83
CA ALA A 183 -7.28 8.78 7.11
C ALA A 183 -5.91 8.98 6.41
N SER A 184 -4.85 9.16 7.21
CA SER A 184 -3.46 9.45 6.80
C SER A 184 -2.68 8.26 6.21
N ASP A 185 -2.00 8.46 5.08
CA ASP A 185 -1.17 7.47 4.35
C ASP A 185 -1.90 6.42 3.51
N TYR A 186 -3.20 6.62 3.24
CA TYR A 186 -3.92 5.94 2.17
C TYR A 186 -3.16 6.03 0.84
N GLY A 187 -2.66 4.88 0.36
CA GLY A 187 -1.87 4.78 -0.88
C GLY A 187 -0.37 5.11 -0.75
N LYS A 188 0.21 5.14 0.46
CA LYS A 188 1.67 5.19 0.68
C LYS A 188 2.21 3.94 1.38
N ASP A 189 1.65 3.59 2.54
CA ASP A 189 2.00 2.38 3.31
C ASP A 189 0.83 1.38 3.23
N PRO A 190 1.02 0.15 2.74
CA PRO A 190 -0.06 -0.83 2.62
C PRO A 190 -0.75 -1.22 3.94
N SER A 191 -0.06 -1.28 5.09
CA SER A 191 -0.70 -1.66 6.35
C SER A 191 -1.49 -0.49 6.95
N VAL A 192 -0.96 0.74 6.85
CA VAL A 192 -1.70 1.95 7.27
C VAL A 192 -2.91 2.20 6.35
N THR A 193 -2.75 2.01 5.03
CA THR A 193 -3.87 2.02 4.07
C THR A 193 -4.95 0.99 4.44
N SER A 194 -4.55 -0.23 4.83
CA SER A 194 -5.49 -1.30 5.19
C SER A 194 -6.25 -1.04 6.50
N LEU A 195 -5.63 -0.36 7.47
CA LEU A 195 -6.28 0.04 8.72
C LEU A 195 -7.34 1.11 8.50
N LEU A 196 -6.99 2.14 7.71
CA LEU A 196 -7.81 3.35 7.56
C LEU A 196 -8.98 3.20 6.59
N ASN A 197 -8.95 2.20 5.73
CA ASN A 197 -10.13 1.77 4.98
C ASN A 197 -11.26 1.27 5.90
N LYS A 198 -10.98 1.03 7.20
CA LYS A 198 -11.85 0.30 8.12
C LYS A 198 -11.95 0.89 9.53
N MET A 199 -11.17 1.92 9.87
CA MET A 199 -11.26 2.61 11.16
C MET A 199 -11.01 4.12 11.00
N ASP A 200 -11.95 4.92 11.52
CA ASP A 200 -11.78 6.37 11.66
C ASP A 200 -10.76 6.68 12.78
N ILE A 201 -9.72 7.46 12.49
CA ILE A 201 -8.85 8.07 13.52
C ILE A 201 -9.38 9.46 13.85
N PHE A 202 -9.44 9.79 15.15
CA PHE A 202 -9.80 11.11 15.65
C PHE A 202 -8.66 11.68 16.51
N LEU A 203 -8.04 12.76 16.03
CA LEU A 203 -6.91 13.42 16.70
C LEU A 203 -7.33 14.75 17.31
N LEU A 204 -7.22 14.87 18.63
CA LEU A 204 -7.38 16.13 19.38
C LEU A 204 -6.00 16.70 19.70
N THR A 205 -5.52 17.67 18.91
CA THR A 205 -4.15 18.18 19.02
C THR A 205 -3.87 18.97 20.30
N VAL A 206 -4.87 19.69 20.83
CA VAL A 206 -4.73 20.49 22.07
C VAL A 206 -5.96 20.33 22.95
N THR A 207 -5.84 19.51 23.99
CA THR A 207 -6.91 19.18 24.96
C THR A 207 -7.27 20.33 25.91
N ASN A 208 -6.31 21.21 26.23
CA ASN A 208 -6.48 22.36 27.14
C ASN A 208 -6.01 23.66 26.44
N PRO A 209 -6.76 24.19 25.46
CA PRO A 209 -6.31 25.32 24.64
C PRO A 209 -6.12 26.62 25.44
N ASP A 210 -6.88 26.80 26.53
CA ASP A 210 -6.75 28.00 27.36
C ASP A 210 -5.51 27.94 28.26
N GLY A 211 -5.24 26.79 28.87
CA GLY A 211 -4.00 26.55 29.59
C GLY A 211 -2.79 26.69 28.66
N TYR A 212 -2.87 26.14 27.45
CA TYR A 212 -1.84 26.25 26.43
C TYR A 212 -1.55 27.72 26.06
N VAL A 213 -2.57 28.53 25.74
CA VAL A 213 -2.34 29.98 25.48
C VAL A 213 -1.78 30.71 26.71
N PHE A 214 -2.14 30.30 27.93
CA PHE A 214 -1.56 30.87 29.15
C PHE A 214 -0.08 30.50 29.35
N THR A 215 0.39 29.34 28.85
CA THR A 215 1.82 28.99 28.86
C THR A 215 2.67 29.84 27.92
N HIS A 216 2.11 30.24 26.77
CA HIS A 216 2.81 31.10 25.81
C HIS A 216 2.73 32.61 26.14
N THR A 217 2.00 33.02 27.19
CA THR A 217 1.71 34.44 27.47
C THR A 217 1.88 34.91 28.91
N THR A 218 1.86 34.02 29.92
CA THR A 218 1.90 34.44 31.34
C THR A 218 2.69 33.50 32.24
N ASN A 219 2.51 32.18 32.15
CA ASN A 219 3.24 31.21 32.97
C ASN A 219 3.49 29.91 32.19
N ARG A 220 4.72 29.76 31.68
CA ARG A 220 5.17 28.65 30.83
C ARG A 220 5.06 27.26 31.46
N MET A 221 4.89 27.15 32.78
CA MET A 221 4.69 25.90 33.52
C MET A 221 3.21 25.61 33.88
N TRP A 222 2.25 26.36 33.34
CA TRP A 222 0.83 26.19 33.68
C TRP A 222 0.19 24.92 33.09
N ARG A 223 -0.23 23.99 33.95
CA ARG A 223 -0.85 22.71 33.57
C ARG A 223 -2.39 22.66 33.64
N LYS A 224 -3.00 23.45 34.52
CA LYS A 224 -4.44 23.40 34.80
C LYS A 224 -5.29 24.04 33.69
N THR A 225 -6.60 23.82 33.69
CA THR A 225 -7.55 24.59 32.89
C THR A 225 -7.59 26.06 33.34
N ARG A 226 -8.55 26.85 32.81
CA ARG A 226 -8.69 28.29 33.14
C ARG A 226 -9.99 28.64 33.87
N SER A 227 -10.73 27.65 34.36
CA SER A 227 -11.97 27.84 35.11
C SER A 227 -11.79 28.61 36.42
N LYS A 228 -12.80 29.39 36.82
CA LYS A 228 -12.77 30.17 38.07
C LYS A 228 -13.41 29.38 39.22
N ASN A 229 -12.58 28.96 40.17
CA ASN A 229 -13.01 28.21 41.34
C ASN A 229 -13.76 29.11 42.34
N GLN A 230 -15.05 28.84 42.55
CA GLN A 230 -15.89 29.64 43.45
C GLN A 230 -15.34 29.58 44.89
N GLY A 231 -15.12 30.77 45.49
CA GLY A 231 -14.60 30.87 46.86
C GLY A 231 -13.08 30.73 46.99
N SER A 232 -12.34 30.50 45.88
CA SER A 232 -10.87 30.51 45.88
C SER A 232 -10.30 31.62 45.00
N ARG A 233 -9.07 32.01 45.31
CA ARG A 233 -8.21 32.89 44.48
C ARG A 233 -7.42 32.12 43.42
N CYS A 234 -7.40 30.79 43.50
CA CYS A 234 -6.63 29.91 42.61
C CYS A 234 -7.50 29.45 41.42
N VAL A 235 -6.93 29.51 40.21
CA VAL A 235 -7.62 29.28 38.94
C VAL A 235 -7.33 27.87 38.41
N GLY A 236 -8.31 27.29 37.72
CA GLY A 236 -8.20 26.05 36.99
C GLY A 236 -8.36 24.77 37.81
N VAL A 237 -8.46 23.67 37.08
CA VAL A 237 -8.58 22.28 37.53
C VAL A 237 -7.56 21.45 36.75
N ASP A 238 -7.06 20.35 37.32
CA ASP A 238 -6.25 19.38 36.57
C ASP A 238 -7.16 18.56 35.64
N PRO A 239 -7.05 18.71 34.30
CA PRO A 239 -7.89 17.96 33.37
C PRO A 239 -7.63 16.45 33.40
N ASN A 240 -6.50 15.99 33.97
CA ASN A 240 -6.19 14.57 34.20
C ASN A 240 -6.57 14.10 35.63
N ARG A 241 -7.39 14.87 36.35
CA ARG A 241 -8.05 14.47 37.63
C ARG A 241 -9.57 14.68 37.62
N ASN A 242 -10.13 15.17 36.52
CA ASN A 242 -11.54 15.57 36.41
C ASN A 242 -12.47 14.45 35.89
N TRP A 243 -11.97 13.24 35.61
CA TRP A 243 -12.77 12.14 35.05
C TRP A 243 -13.51 11.35 36.15
N ASP A 244 -14.59 10.64 35.82
CA ASP A 244 -15.42 9.97 36.84
C ASP A 244 -14.79 8.72 37.50
N ALA A 245 -13.77 8.13 36.86
CA ALA A 245 -13.06 6.93 37.33
C ALA A 245 -12.37 7.12 38.71
N GLY A 246 -13.01 6.60 39.76
CA GLY A 246 -12.52 6.72 41.15
C GLY A 246 -12.49 8.15 41.69
N PHE A 247 -13.23 9.09 41.09
CA PHE A 247 -13.11 10.54 41.28
C PHE A 247 -12.94 11.02 42.74
N GLY A 248 -11.72 11.41 43.11
CA GLY A 248 -11.38 11.90 44.44
C GLY A 248 -10.86 10.86 45.44
N GLY A 249 -10.45 9.69 44.96
CA GLY A 249 -9.54 8.80 45.68
C GLY A 249 -8.09 9.32 45.70
N PRO A 250 -7.10 8.42 45.83
CA PRO A 250 -5.68 8.78 45.88
C PRO A 250 -5.19 9.58 44.66
N GLY A 251 -4.08 10.31 44.84
CA GLY A 251 -3.42 11.09 43.78
C GLY A 251 -4.19 12.31 43.25
N ALA A 252 -5.32 12.68 43.86
CA ALA A 252 -6.18 13.78 43.45
C ALA A 252 -6.52 14.72 44.64
N SER A 253 -6.31 16.02 44.49
CA SER A 253 -6.48 17.01 45.56
C SER A 253 -7.86 17.67 45.56
N SER A 254 -8.32 18.06 46.75
CA SER A 254 -9.52 18.89 46.97
C SER A 254 -9.22 20.38 47.21
N ASN A 255 -7.94 20.77 47.34
CA ASN A 255 -7.52 22.18 47.47
C ASN A 255 -7.43 22.83 46.07
N PRO A 256 -8.22 23.87 45.74
CA PRO A 256 -8.17 24.54 44.42
C PRO A 256 -6.81 25.13 44.03
N CYS A 257 -5.92 25.36 45.00
CA CYS A 257 -4.57 25.85 44.73
C CYS A 257 -3.60 24.75 44.30
N SER A 258 -3.83 23.49 44.70
CA SER A 258 -3.00 22.35 44.32
C SER A 258 -3.05 22.07 42.82
N ASP A 259 -1.94 21.61 42.25
CA ASP A 259 -1.84 21.27 40.82
C ASP A 259 -2.45 19.92 40.42
N SER A 260 -2.80 19.08 41.40
CA SER A 260 -3.64 17.88 41.22
C SER A 260 -5.11 18.12 41.59
N TYR A 261 -5.56 19.38 41.66
CA TYR A 261 -6.94 19.72 42.03
C TYR A 261 -7.95 19.14 41.04
N ARG A 262 -8.84 18.27 41.53
CA ARG A 262 -9.79 17.52 40.70
C ARG A 262 -11.02 18.30 40.23
N GLY A 263 -11.23 19.52 40.71
CA GLY A 263 -12.46 20.27 40.49
C GLY A 263 -13.60 19.90 41.46
N PRO A 264 -14.75 20.60 41.37
CA PRO A 264 -15.88 20.40 42.28
C PRO A 264 -16.66 19.09 42.06
N SER A 265 -16.66 18.55 40.85
CA SER A 265 -17.28 17.26 40.49
C SER A 265 -16.55 16.64 39.30
N ALA A 266 -16.77 15.34 39.03
CA ALA A 266 -16.35 14.76 37.76
C ALA A 266 -17.02 15.52 36.58
N HIS A 267 -16.27 15.66 35.49
CA HIS A 267 -16.65 16.34 34.25
C HIS A 267 -17.22 17.76 34.47
N SER A 268 -16.64 18.48 35.44
CA SER A 268 -16.97 19.89 35.72
C SER A 268 -16.28 20.85 34.74
N GLU A 269 -15.13 20.47 34.19
CA GLU A 269 -14.44 21.25 33.16
C GLU A 269 -15.06 21.02 31.77
N VAL A 270 -15.21 22.10 31.01
CA VAL A 270 -15.98 22.08 29.74
C VAL A 270 -15.21 21.38 28.61
N GLU A 271 -13.89 21.40 28.68
CA GLU A 271 -12.95 20.71 27.81
C GLU A 271 -13.12 19.19 27.94
N VAL A 272 -12.96 18.68 29.17
CA VAL A 272 -13.14 17.25 29.51
C VAL A 272 -14.57 16.80 29.17
N LYS A 273 -15.57 17.60 29.52
CA LYS A 273 -16.98 17.31 29.22
C LYS A 273 -17.26 17.26 27.71
N SER A 274 -16.59 18.07 26.89
CA SER A 274 -16.73 18.02 25.43
C SER A 274 -16.20 16.71 24.86
N ILE A 275 -15.07 16.21 25.37
CA ILE A 275 -14.50 14.91 24.95
C ILE A 275 -15.40 13.75 25.39
N VAL A 276 -15.87 13.76 26.64
CA VAL A 276 -16.82 12.76 27.15
C VAL A 276 -18.12 12.73 26.32
N ASN A 277 -18.64 13.90 25.95
CA ASN A 277 -19.81 13.99 25.07
C ASN A 277 -19.52 13.45 23.66
N PHE A 278 -18.38 13.80 23.07
CA PHE A 278 -17.99 13.32 21.74
C PHE A 278 -17.91 11.78 21.70
N ILE A 279 -17.20 11.17 22.65
CA ILE A 279 -17.06 9.70 22.75
C ILE A 279 -18.42 9.03 22.93
N LYS A 280 -19.25 9.54 23.85
CA LYS A 280 -20.59 8.98 24.13
C LYS A 280 -21.56 9.12 22.95
N ASN A 281 -21.47 10.20 22.19
CA ASN A 281 -22.31 10.42 21.00
C ASN A 281 -21.85 9.61 19.78
N HIS A 282 -20.57 9.24 19.70
CA HIS A 282 -20.04 8.42 18.59
C HIS A 282 -20.38 6.93 18.76
N GLY A 283 -20.41 6.42 20.00
CA GLY A 283 -20.93 5.08 20.34
C GLY A 283 -20.19 3.85 19.77
N ARG A 284 -19.09 4.03 19.02
CA ARG A 284 -18.30 2.95 18.39
C ARG A 284 -16.78 3.18 18.48
N ILE A 285 -16.31 3.73 19.60
CA ILE A 285 -14.88 3.97 19.86
C ILE A 285 -14.24 2.67 20.38
N ARG A 286 -13.31 2.08 19.62
CA ARG A 286 -12.57 0.84 20.00
C ARG A 286 -11.32 1.10 20.83
N ALA A 287 -10.70 2.27 20.67
CA ALA A 287 -9.42 2.65 21.25
C ALA A 287 -9.51 4.03 21.90
N PHE A 288 -8.80 4.25 23.01
CA PHE A 288 -8.59 5.59 23.55
C PHE A 288 -7.13 5.76 23.96
N LEU A 289 -6.41 6.62 23.24
CA LEU A 289 -4.97 6.78 23.34
C LEU A 289 -4.67 8.23 23.72
N THR A 290 -3.87 8.44 24.77
CA THR A 290 -3.47 9.77 25.25
C THR A 290 -1.96 9.94 25.23
N LEU A 291 -1.49 11.10 24.79
CA LEU A 291 -0.08 11.45 24.73
C LEU A 291 0.22 12.50 25.79
N HIS A 292 1.24 12.23 26.58
CA HIS A 292 1.76 13.07 27.65
C HIS A 292 3.27 13.24 27.45
N SER A 293 3.89 14.09 28.26
CA SER A 293 5.35 14.19 28.35
C SER A 293 5.67 14.47 29.81
N TYR A 294 6.69 13.88 30.42
CA TYR A 294 7.77 13.06 29.87
C TYR A 294 8.05 11.89 30.81
N SER A 295 8.57 10.77 30.30
CA SER A 295 9.28 9.71 31.07
C SER A 295 9.64 8.46 30.25
N GLN A 296 9.22 8.34 28.98
CA GLN A 296 9.30 7.09 28.19
C GLN A 296 8.54 5.93 28.85
N LEU A 297 7.26 6.14 29.16
CA LEU A 297 6.35 5.12 29.70
C LEU A 297 5.23 4.81 28.69
N LEU A 298 4.80 3.55 28.64
CA LEU A 298 3.59 3.13 27.92
C LEU A 298 2.71 2.35 28.89
N MET A 299 1.66 3.01 29.39
CA MET A 299 0.86 2.58 30.51
C MET A 299 -0.58 2.28 30.11
N TYR A 300 -1.21 1.36 30.84
CA TYR A 300 -2.60 0.92 30.64
C TYR A 300 -3.31 0.79 32.01
N PRO A 301 -4.62 0.51 32.07
CA PRO A 301 -5.35 0.43 33.33
C PRO A 301 -4.75 -0.60 34.33
N TYR A 302 -4.90 -0.42 35.64
CA TYR A 302 -5.60 0.68 36.32
C TYR A 302 -4.65 1.64 37.07
N GLY A 303 -5.02 2.92 37.12
CA GLY A 303 -4.38 3.97 37.91
C GLY A 303 -5.04 4.21 39.26
N TYR A 304 -6.37 4.32 39.32
CA TYR A 304 -7.08 4.63 40.57
C TYR A 304 -7.21 3.44 41.53
N LYS A 305 -7.17 2.21 41.00
CA LYS A 305 -7.21 0.96 41.75
C LYS A 305 -6.00 0.11 41.34
N CYS A 306 -5.20 -0.34 42.30
CA CYS A 306 -3.96 -1.07 42.03
C CYS A 306 -4.23 -2.58 41.85
N THR A 307 -5.15 -2.88 40.95
CA THR A 307 -5.64 -4.22 40.59
C THR A 307 -5.52 -4.40 39.09
N GLU A 308 -5.18 -5.59 38.63
CA GLU A 308 -5.11 -5.90 37.20
C GLU A 308 -6.50 -5.75 36.53
N PRO A 309 -6.58 -5.16 35.31
CA PRO A 309 -7.80 -5.19 34.49
C PRO A 309 -8.08 -6.61 33.98
N ALA A 310 -9.32 -6.85 33.54
CA ALA A 310 -9.74 -8.18 33.06
C ALA A 310 -8.89 -8.65 31.85
N ASP A 311 -8.47 -7.72 31.00
CA ASP A 311 -7.66 -7.97 29.80
C ASP A 311 -6.15 -7.82 30.03
N TYR A 312 -5.68 -7.81 31.30
CA TYR A 312 -4.30 -7.47 31.68
C TYR A 312 -3.22 -8.15 30.83
N ALA A 313 -3.32 -9.47 30.63
CA ALA A 313 -2.32 -10.24 29.89
C ALA A 313 -2.24 -9.87 28.39
N GLU A 314 -3.32 -9.32 27.82
CA GLU A 314 -3.35 -8.84 26.44
C GLU A 314 -2.85 -7.38 26.35
N LEU A 315 -3.26 -6.53 27.28
CA LEU A 315 -2.82 -5.13 27.35
C LEU A 315 -1.30 -5.02 27.63
N ASP A 316 -0.77 -5.86 28.51
CA ASP A 316 0.68 -5.99 28.75
C ASP A 316 1.44 -6.45 27.49
N ALA A 317 0.96 -7.52 26.86
CA ALA A 317 1.59 -8.07 25.66
C ALA A 317 1.58 -7.07 24.49
N LEU A 318 0.48 -6.34 24.31
CA LEU A 318 0.36 -5.29 23.29
C LEU A 318 1.24 -4.08 23.61
N GLY A 319 1.26 -3.62 24.86
CA GLY A 319 2.15 -2.55 25.31
C GLY A 319 3.62 -2.90 25.05
N ARG A 320 4.03 -4.15 25.34
CA ARG A 320 5.39 -4.63 25.05
C ARG A 320 5.66 -4.72 23.55
N ALA A 321 4.70 -5.13 22.73
CA ALA A 321 4.84 -5.13 21.27
C ALA A 321 5.01 -3.71 20.70
N ALA A 322 4.27 -2.73 21.22
CA ALA A 322 4.39 -1.32 20.85
C ALA A 322 5.73 -0.71 21.32
N ALA A 323 6.16 -0.98 22.56
CA ALA A 323 7.46 -0.53 23.07
C ALA A 323 8.65 -1.12 22.28
N ASN A 324 8.58 -2.40 21.89
CA ASN A 324 9.57 -3.01 20.99
C ASN A 324 9.57 -2.35 19.59
N SER A 325 8.41 -1.89 19.12
CA SER A 325 8.29 -1.19 17.83
C SER A 325 8.91 0.21 17.89
N ILE A 326 8.72 0.95 19.00
CA ILE A 326 9.42 2.20 19.29
C ILE A 326 10.95 1.98 19.30
N GLN A 327 11.41 0.97 20.06
CA GLN A 327 12.83 0.66 20.21
C GLN A 327 13.52 0.33 18.87
N SER A 328 12.78 -0.20 17.89
CA SER A 328 13.33 -0.59 16.59
C SER A 328 13.87 0.55 15.72
N LEU A 329 13.48 1.81 15.99
CA LEU A 329 13.88 2.96 15.17
C LEU A 329 15.19 3.61 15.64
N TYR A 330 15.23 4.11 16.88
CA TYR A 330 16.41 4.79 17.44
C TYR A 330 16.96 4.14 18.74
N GLY A 331 16.49 2.95 19.11
CA GLY A 331 16.90 2.24 20.33
C GLY A 331 16.22 2.71 21.62
N THR A 332 15.31 3.68 21.53
CA THR A 332 14.60 4.25 22.70
C THR A 332 13.76 3.20 23.40
N THR A 333 14.00 3.02 24.69
CA THR A 333 13.34 1.99 25.50
C THR A 333 12.22 2.63 26.31
N PHE A 334 11.03 2.05 26.24
CA PHE A 334 9.84 2.46 26.99
C PHE A 334 9.50 1.44 28.07
N THR A 335 9.18 1.90 29.27
CA THR A 335 8.72 1.04 30.37
C THR A 335 7.23 0.73 30.23
N VAL A 336 6.84 -0.53 30.36
CA VAL A 336 5.46 -1.01 30.16
C VAL A 336 4.89 -1.66 31.41
N GLY A 337 3.70 -1.21 31.83
CA GLY A 337 2.95 -1.74 32.96
C GLY A 337 1.63 -0.99 33.22
N SER A 338 0.93 -1.34 34.30
CA SER A 338 -0.30 -0.63 34.70
C SER A 338 0.02 0.71 35.38
N ILE A 339 -0.84 1.73 35.22
CA ILE A 339 -0.57 3.10 35.72
C ILE A 339 -0.18 3.12 37.21
N CYS A 340 -0.94 2.44 38.10
CA CYS A 340 -0.60 2.45 39.53
C CYS A 340 0.80 1.88 39.82
N THR A 341 1.21 0.82 39.10
CA THR A 341 2.49 0.14 39.35
C THR A 341 3.67 0.76 38.62
N THR A 342 3.42 1.53 37.56
CA THR A 342 4.46 2.11 36.68
C THR A 342 4.83 3.54 37.07
N ILE A 343 3.92 4.31 37.65
CA ILE A 343 4.19 5.71 38.06
C ILE A 343 3.69 6.02 39.48
N TYR A 344 2.38 5.94 39.73
CA TYR A 344 1.74 6.03 41.06
C TYR A 344 0.22 5.84 40.97
N GLN A 345 -0.43 5.53 42.10
CA GLN A 345 -1.89 5.47 42.20
C GLN A 345 -2.53 6.86 42.01
N ALA A 346 -3.36 7.02 40.97
CA ALA A 346 -3.96 8.30 40.59
C ALA A 346 -5.44 8.13 40.21
N SER A 347 -6.32 8.89 40.84
CA SER A 347 -7.76 8.87 40.56
C SER A 347 -8.23 10.00 39.65
N GLY A 348 -9.35 9.77 38.94
CA GLY A 348 -9.94 10.73 38.02
C GLY A 348 -9.17 10.92 36.71
N GLY A 349 -8.39 9.94 36.27
CA GLY A 349 -7.65 9.95 35.00
C GLY A 349 -8.45 9.41 33.81
N SER A 350 -8.04 9.79 32.59
CA SER A 350 -8.78 9.49 31.35
C SER A 350 -8.73 8.02 30.93
N ILE A 351 -7.60 7.33 31.11
CA ILE A 351 -7.40 5.93 30.68
C ILE A 351 -8.23 4.93 31.49
N ASP A 352 -8.34 5.16 32.80
CA ASP A 352 -9.21 4.34 33.65
C ASP A 352 -10.68 4.57 33.31
N TRP A 353 -11.03 5.82 32.96
CA TRP A 353 -12.38 6.19 32.57
C TRP A 353 -12.80 5.57 31.24
N SER A 354 -11.95 5.62 30.21
CA SER A 354 -12.26 5.02 28.92
C SER A 354 -12.41 3.50 29.04
N TYR A 355 -11.57 2.84 29.84
CA TYR A 355 -11.68 1.40 30.10
C TYR A 355 -12.91 1.02 30.93
N ASP A 356 -13.19 1.69 32.06
CA ASP A 356 -14.42 1.45 32.85
C ASP A 356 -15.71 1.82 32.07
N TYR A 357 -15.63 2.67 31.05
CA TYR A 357 -16.73 2.95 30.10
C TYR A 357 -16.88 1.87 28.99
N GLY A 358 -15.92 0.94 28.86
CA GLY A 358 -15.96 -0.19 27.93
C GLY A 358 -14.97 -0.13 26.75
N ILE A 359 -14.09 0.87 26.69
CA ILE A 359 -13.07 1.01 25.63
C ILE A 359 -11.84 0.17 26.03
N LYS A 360 -11.88 -1.13 25.69
CA LYS A 360 -10.84 -2.13 26.03
C LYS A 360 -9.41 -1.63 25.83
N TYR A 361 -9.12 -1.06 24.66
CA TYR A 361 -7.76 -0.63 24.30
C TYR A 361 -7.50 0.82 24.72
N SER A 362 -7.27 1.01 26.01
CA SER A 362 -6.98 2.31 26.63
C SER A 362 -5.49 2.40 27.04
N PHE A 363 -4.72 3.33 26.47
CA PHE A 363 -3.27 3.48 26.75
C PHE A 363 -2.81 4.94 26.86
N ALA A 364 -1.94 5.23 27.83
CA ALA A 364 -1.21 6.48 27.96
C ALA A 364 0.27 6.32 27.57
N PHE A 365 0.78 7.23 26.74
CA PHE A 365 2.20 7.36 26.45
C PHE A 365 2.76 8.56 27.21
N GLU A 366 3.79 8.37 28.03
CA GLU A 366 4.68 9.45 28.44
C GLU A 366 5.85 9.49 27.45
N LEU A 367 5.92 10.53 26.63
CA LEU A 367 6.90 10.65 25.55
C LEU A 367 8.33 10.90 26.06
N ARG A 368 9.26 11.14 25.13
CA ARG A 368 10.65 11.49 25.43
C ARG A 368 10.75 12.75 26.30
N ASP A 369 11.78 12.89 27.13
CA ASP A 369 12.86 11.93 27.42
C ASP A 369 12.70 11.29 28.82
N THR A 370 13.73 10.63 29.34
CA THR A 370 13.77 10.17 30.74
C THR A 370 14.06 11.32 31.74
N GLY A 371 13.72 12.57 31.40
CA GLY A 371 13.83 13.77 32.22
C GLY A 371 15.18 14.50 32.19
N ARG A 372 15.99 14.34 31.15
CA ARG A 372 17.15 15.24 30.94
C ARG A 372 16.68 16.61 30.43
N HIS A 373 15.62 16.64 29.64
CA HIS A 373 14.99 17.85 29.13
C HIS A 373 13.59 18.10 29.70
N GLY A 374 12.94 17.07 30.25
CA GLY A 374 11.68 17.21 30.96
C GLY A 374 10.55 17.77 30.06
N PHE A 375 9.80 18.75 30.56
CA PHE A 375 8.75 19.43 29.77
C PHE A 375 9.29 20.40 28.68
N LEU A 376 10.61 20.60 28.57
CA LEU A 376 11.27 21.53 27.66
C LEU A 376 12.20 20.78 26.69
N LEU A 377 11.60 19.88 25.90
CA LEU A 377 12.31 19.01 24.96
C LEU A 377 12.86 19.85 23.77
N PRO A 378 14.16 19.79 23.42
CA PRO A 378 14.71 20.61 22.34
C PRO A 378 14.04 20.38 20.99
N ALA A 379 13.93 21.43 20.17
CA ALA A 379 13.25 21.37 18.87
C ALA A 379 13.76 20.22 17.95
N ASN A 380 15.06 19.91 18.01
CA ASN A 380 15.67 18.81 17.24
C ASN A 380 15.25 17.39 17.68
N GLN A 381 14.57 17.23 18.82
CA GLN A 381 14.00 15.96 19.27
C GLN A 381 12.52 15.79 18.89
N ILE A 382 11.83 16.83 18.42
CA ILE A 382 10.39 16.78 18.14
C ILE A 382 10.08 15.74 17.05
N ILE A 383 10.78 15.77 15.92
CA ILE A 383 10.59 14.80 14.83
C ILE A 383 10.94 13.36 15.27
N PRO A 384 12.12 13.07 15.84
CA PRO A 384 12.41 11.72 16.36
C PRO A 384 11.38 11.18 17.36
N THR A 385 10.82 12.04 18.21
CA THR A 385 9.79 11.66 19.19
C THR A 385 8.46 11.33 18.49
N ALA A 386 8.08 12.09 17.46
CA ALA A 386 6.86 11.86 16.69
C ALA A 386 6.94 10.57 15.86
N GLU A 387 8.07 10.30 15.21
CA GLU A 387 8.31 9.08 14.43
C GLU A 387 8.25 7.81 15.31
N GLU A 388 8.84 7.87 16.51
CA GLU A 388 8.76 6.78 17.50
C GLU A 388 7.34 6.57 18.01
N ALA A 389 6.68 7.64 18.45
CA ALA A 389 5.29 7.57 18.93
C ALA A 389 4.37 6.98 17.86
N TRP A 390 4.56 7.34 16.59
CA TRP A 390 3.82 6.78 15.46
C TRP A 390 3.99 5.26 15.33
N LEU A 391 5.20 4.71 15.49
CA LEU A 391 5.42 3.26 15.45
C LEU A 391 4.70 2.53 16.60
N GLY A 392 4.72 3.11 17.81
CA GLY A 392 3.98 2.58 18.96
C GLY A 392 2.46 2.60 18.75
N LEU A 393 1.92 3.74 18.29
CA LEU A 393 0.50 3.91 17.98
C LEU A 393 0.06 3.00 16.84
N LYS A 394 0.83 2.93 15.74
CA LYS A 394 0.60 2.01 14.61
C LYS A 394 0.53 0.58 15.11
N LYS A 395 1.43 0.16 16.01
CA LYS A 395 1.41 -1.22 16.51
C LYS A 395 0.19 -1.54 17.37
N ILE A 396 -0.31 -0.57 18.14
CA ILE A 396 -1.59 -0.70 18.83
C ILE A 396 -2.73 -0.86 17.81
N MET A 397 -2.83 0.01 16.81
CA MET A 397 -3.89 -0.05 15.79
C MET A 397 -3.87 -1.36 14.98
N GLU A 398 -2.69 -1.91 14.67
CA GLU A 398 -2.53 -3.22 14.03
C GLU A 398 -3.10 -4.40 14.85
N HIS A 399 -3.19 -4.29 16.18
CA HIS A 399 -3.78 -5.32 17.06
C HIS A 399 -5.29 -5.14 17.26
N ILE A 400 -5.76 -3.90 17.32
CA ILE A 400 -7.20 -3.60 17.49
C ILE A 400 -8.04 -4.11 16.31
N TYR A 401 -7.40 -4.34 15.17
CA TYR A 401 -7.93 -4.95 13.95
C TYR A 401 -8.20 -6.47 14.08
N ASP A 402 -9.09 -6.90 15.00
CA ASP A 402 -9.73 -8.21 14.84
C ASP A 402 -10.79 -8.13 13.74
N TRP A 403 -10.33 -8.35 12.51
CA TRP A 403 -11.13 -8.29 11.30
C TRP A 403 -12.32 -9.28 11.30
N LEU A 404 -12.28 -10.37 12.08
CA LEU A 404 -13.41 -11.30 12.19
C LEU A 404 -14.60 -10.64 12.89
N ASP A 405 -14.36 -9.92 13.99
CA ASP A 405 -15.41 -9.22 14.73
C ASP A 405 -15.84 -7.94 14.02
N MET A 406 -14.92 -7.22 13.37
CA MET A 406 -15.30 -6.08 12.51
C MET A 406 -16.26 -6.51 11.40
N MET A 407 -15.99 -7.63 10.72
CA MET A 407 -16.87 -8.12 9.65
C MET A 407 -18.27 -8.52 10.15
N VAL A 408 -18.39 -9.02 11.39
CA VAL A 408 -19.70 -9.30 12.01
C VAL A 408 -20.40 -8.01 12.42
N ASP A 409 -19.69 -7.08 13.05
CA ASP A 409 -20.26 -5.81 13.54
C ASP A 409 -20.67 -4.85 12.40
N ASP A 410 -20.00 -4.91 11.25
CA ASP A 410 -20.33 -4.13 10.04
C ASP A 410 -21.43 -4.79 9.18
N HIS A 411 -21.57 -6.13 9.23
CA HIS A 411 -22.57 -6.89 8.47
C HIS A 411 -23.45 -7.83 9.34
N PRO A 412 -24.05 -7.36 10.46
CA PRO A 412 -24.67 -8.25 11.47
C PRO A 412 -25.97 -8.95 11.03
N SER A 413 -26.51 -8.59 9.87
CA SER A 413 -27.66 -9.25 9.22
C SER A 413 -27.26 -10.27 8.15
N LEU A 414 -25.95 -10.44 7.89
CA LEU A 414 -25.40 -11.31 6.85
C LEU A 414 -24.28 -12.24 7.37
N VAL A 415 -23.47 -11.77 8.33
CA VAL A 415 -22.31 -12.51 8.85
C VAL A 415 -22.43 -12.75 10.34
N SER A 416 -22.01 -13.94 10.79
CA SER A 416 -21.92 -14.29 12.21
C SER A 416 -20.68 -15.13 12.50
N LYS A 417 -20.04 -14.91 13.66
CA LYS A 417 -18.84 -15.66 14.11
C LYS A 417 -19.26 -16.82 15.01
N ILE A 418 -18.96 -18.05 14.60
CA ILE A 418 -19.31 -19.29 15.30
C ILE A 418 -18.05 -19.88 15.93
N LEU A 419 -18.11 -20.24 17.21
CA LEU A 419 -17.08 -21.01 17.90
C LEU A 419 -17.35 -22.51 17.70
N ILE A 420 -16.45 -23.23 17.01
CA ILE A 420 -16.61 -24.67 16.74
C ILE A 420 -15.82 -25.58 17.69
N GLY A 421 -14.88 -25.03 18.46
CA GLY A 421 -14.05 -25.78 19.40
C GLY A 421 -12.80 -25.03 19.83
N GLU A 422 -11.85 -25.76 20.42
CA GLU A 422 -10.57 -25.21 20.87
C GLU A 422 -9.35 -25.96 20.31
N SER A 423 -8.29 -25.19 20.12
CA SER A 423 -6.96 -25.68 19.74
C SER A 423 -6.24 -26.40 20.89
N TYR A 424 -5.13 -27.10 20.60
CA TYR A 424 -4.27 -27.72 21.62
C TYR A 424 -3.68 -26.73 22.65
N LYS A 425 -3.64 -25.42 22.36
CA LYS A 425 -3.25 -24.38 23.32
C LYS A 425 -4.41 -23.45 23.69
N ASN A 426 -5.63 -23.97 23.73
CA ASN A 426 -6.84 -23.29 24.23
C ASN A 426 -7.18 -21.97 23.51
N ARG A 427 -6.69 -21.76 22.28
CA ARG A 427 -7.24 -20.75 21.34
C ARG A 427 -8.62 -21.20 20.84
N PRO A 428 -9.61 -20.30 20.76
CA PRO A 428 -10.87 -20.58 20.09
C PRO A 428 -10.65 -20.86 18.59
N LEU A 429 -11.49 -21.75 18.03
CA LEU A 429 -11.60 -22.01 16.60
C LEU A 429 -12.86 -21.30 16.08
N TYR A 430 -12.68 -20.19 15.36
CA TYR A 430 -13.77 -19.38 14.84
C TYR A 430 -13.99 -19.61 13.34
N VAL A 431 -15.27 -19.72 12.96
CA VAL A 431 -15.76 -19.84 11.59
C VAL A 431 -16.70 -18.67 11.32
N LEU A 432 -16.55 -17.98 10.18
CA LEU A 432 -17.54 -17.01 9.71
C LEU A 432 -18.66 -17.75 8.96
N LYS A 433 -19.91 -17.57 9.37
CA LYS A 433 -21.10 -17.95 8.60
C LYS A 433 -21.64 -16.74 7.84
N PHE A 434 -21.69 -16.82 6.51
CA PHE A 434 -22.40 -15.89 5.62
C PHE A 434 -23.75 -16.50 5.24
N SER A 435 -24.85 -15.77 5.46
CA SER A 435 -26.22 -16.27 5.29
C SER A 435 -27.28 -15.17 5.35
N THR A 436 -28.37 -15.29 4.59
CA THR A 436 -29.53 -14.38 4.71
C THR A 436 -30.61 -14.90 5.67
N GLY A 437 -30.28 -15.81 6.59
CA GLY A 437 -31.14 -16.17 7.73
C GLY A 437 -32.02 -17.41 7.58
N GLY A 438 -31.68 -18.34 6.67
CA GLY A 438 -32.34 -19.65 6.60
C GLY A 438 -31.87 -20.63 7.69
N SER A 439 -32.75 -21.54 8.12
CA SER A 439 -32.38 -22.67 8.99
C SER A 439 -32.08 -23.93 8.18
N ASN A 440 -30.92 -24.55 8.43
CA ASN A 440 -30.43 -25.75 7.75
C ASN A 440 -30.46 -25.66 6.21
N GLN A 441 -30.00 -24.53 5.66
CA GLN A 441 -29.74 -24.42 4.23
C GLN A 441 -28.65 -25.43 3.80
N PRO A 442 -28.54 -25.74 2.49
CA PRO A 442 -27.29 -26.23 1.92
C PRO A 442 -26.10 -25.40 2.40
N ALA A 443 -24.92 -26.01 2.51
CA ALA A 443 -23.72 -25.27 2.93
C ALA A 443 -22.46 -25.59 2.12
N ILE A 444 -21.59 -24.60 1.99
CA ILE A 444 -20.19 -24.77 1.56
C ILE A 444 -19.28 -24.52 2.76
N TRP A 445 -18.28 -25.39 2.93
CA TRP A 445 -17.17 -25.20 3.84
C TRP A 445 -15.93 -24.71 3.05
N LEU A 446 -15.31 -23.62 3.51
CA LEU A 446 -14.15 -22.99 2.88
C LEU A 446 -13.03 -22.80 3.92
N ASP A 447 -11.98 -23.61 3.89
CA ASP A 447 -10.86 -23.53 4.83
C ASP A 447 -9.56 -22.98 4.21
N THR A 448 -8.76 -22.31 5.05
CA THR A 448 -7.48 -21.72 4.67
C THR A 448 -6.46 -21.81 5.82
N SER A 449 -5.17 -21.80 5.49
CA SER A 449 -4.06 -21.87 6.46
C SER A 449 -4.07 -23.14 7.33
N ILE A 450 -4.48 -24.26 6.72
CA ILE A 450 -4.30 -25.62 7.26
C ILE A 450 -2.81 -25.90 7.58
N HIS A 451 -1.90 -25.54 6.67
CA HIS A 451 -0.46 -25.54 6.91
C HIS A 451 0.02 -24.15 7.35
N SER A 452 0.59 -24.03 8.55
CA SER A 452 0.77 -22.71 9.18
C SER A 452 1.81 -21.77 8.54
N ARG A 453 2.74 -22.29 7.73
CA ARG A 453 3.74 -21.49 6.99
C ARG A 453 3.15 -20.77 5.77
N GLU A 454 1.90 -21.05 5.42
CA GLU A 454 1.30 -20.75 4.12
C GLU A 454 0.49 -19.45 4.17
N TRP A 455 1.08 -18.38 4.75
CA TRP A 455 0.41 -17.12 5.12
C TRP A 455 -0.45 -16.47 4.02
N ILE A 456 -0.12 -16.71 2.74
CA ILE A 456 -0.90 -16.24 1.59
C ILE A 456 -2.34 -16.79 1.59
N THR A 457 -2.57 -18.02 2.06
CA THR A 457 -3.92 -18.62 2.06
C THR A 457 -4.86 -17.88 3.00
N GLN A 458 -4.38 -17.47 4.19
CA GLN A 458 -5.15 -16.67 5.14
C GLN A 458 -5.50 -15.29 4.56
N ALA A 459 -4.53 -14.62 3.94
CA ALA A 459 -4.78 -13.32 3.29
C ALA A 459 -5.83 -13.41 2.18
N ILE A 460 -5.93 -14.56 1.50
CA ILE A 460 -6.94 -14.84 0.47
C ILE A 460 -8.28 -15.23 1.07
N GLY A 461 -8.33 -16.01 2.16
CA GLY A 461 -9.56 -16.26 2.92
C GLY A 461 -10.19 -14.95 3.41
N ILE A 462 -9.36 -14.04 3.94
CA ILE A 462 -9.76 -12.67 4.29
C ILE A 462 -10.31 -11.95 3.05
N TRP A 463 -9.57 -11.92 1.94
CA TRP A 463 -10.01 -11.22 0.72
C TRP A 463 -11.35 -11.76 0.16
N VAL A 464 -11.50 -13.08 0.08
CA VAL A 464 -12.73 -13.77 -0.36
C VAL A 464 -13.92 -13.40 0.53
N ALA A 465 -13.75 -13.42 1.85
CA ALA A 465 -14.78 -13.04 2.80
C ALA A 465 -15.21 -11.57 2.65
N ASN A 466 -14.26 -10.64 2.44
CA ASN A 466 -14.61 -9.24 2.13
C ASN A 466 -15.35 -9.15 0.79
N LYS A 467 -15.01 -9.96 -0.22
CA LYS A 467 -15.75 -9.98 -1.49
C LYS A 467 -17.17 -10.52 -1.39
N ILE A 468 -17.40 -11.53 -0.56
CA ILE A 468 -18.74 -12.04 -0.28
C ILE A 468 -19.63 -10.95 0.35
N THR A 469 -19.10 -10.06 1.20
CA THR A 469 -19.89 -8.99 1.82
C THR A 469 -19.96 -7.69 1.01
N GLU A 470 -18.88 -7.29 0.31
CA GLU A 470 -18.84 -6.11 -0.57
C GLU A 470 -19.80 -6.24 -1.75
N GLU A 471 -19.87 -7.43 -2.36
CA GLU A 471 -20.58 -7.65 -3.63
C GLU A 471 -21.97 -8.29 -3.41
N TYR A 472 -22.37 -8.59 -2.16
CA TYR A 472 -23.76 -8.97 -1.83
C TYR A 472 -24.72 -7.79 -2.08
N GLY A 473 -25.80 -8.07 -2.82
CA GLY A 473 -26.76 -7.05 -3.29
C GLY A 473 -26.26 -6.22 -4.49
N GLN A 474 -25.03 -6.46 -4.99
CA GLN A 474 -24.47 -5.82 -6.17
C GLN A 474 -24.23 -6.83 -7.30
N ASP A 475 -23.57 -7.95 -6.99
CA ASP A 475 -23.38 -9.09 -7.89
C ASP A 475 -24.57 -10.07 -7.78
N PRO A 476 -25.24 -10.42 -8.90
CA PRO A 476 -26.38 -11.32 -8.88
C PRO A 476 -26.04 -12.76 -8.45
N SER A 477 -24.83 -13.25 -8.71
CA SER A 477 -24.42 -14.63 -8.41
C SER A 477 -24.19 -14.80 -6.91
N ILE A 478 -23.41 -13.90 -6.30
CA ILE A 478 -23.15 -13.88 -4.84
C ILE A 478 -24.46 -13.70 -4.07
N THR A 479 -25.33 -12.80 -4.56
CA THR A 479 -26.66 -12.58 -3.97
C THR A 479 -27.55 -13.83 -4.06
N THR A 480 -27.50 -14.55 -5.19
CA THR A 480 -28.28 -15.79 -5.40
C THR A 480 -27.74 -16.95 -4.56
N ILE A 481 -26.42 -17.06 -4.38
CA ILE A 481 -25.78 -18.05 -3.49
C ILE A 481 -26.26 -17.84 -2.06
N LEU A 482 -26.09 -16.64 -1.48
CA LEU A 482 -26.38 -16.41 -0.06
C LEU A 482 -27.88 -16.49 0.30
N TYR A 483 -28.79 -16.40 -0.68
CA TYR A 483 -30.22 -16.69 -0.47
C TYR A 483 -30.53 -18.19 -0.33
N GLY A 484 -29.79 -19.06 -1.01
CA GLY A 484 -30.09 -20.50 -1.11
C GLY A 484 -29.06 -21.42 -0.45
N MET A 485 -27.94 -20.90 0.04
CA MET A 485 -26.84 -21.66 0.62
C MET A 485 -26.05 -20.82 1.64
N ASP A 486 -25.76 -21.43 2.79
CA ASP A 486 -24.82 -20.89 3.78
C ASP A 486 -23.38 -21.06 3.28
N ILE A 487 -22.50 -20.08 3.56
CA ILE A 487 -21.05 -20.26 3.41
C ILE A 487 -20.42 -20.22 4.80
N PHE A 488 -19.65 -21.25 5.14
CA PHE A 488 -18.82 -21.32 6.34
C PHE A 488 -17.35 -21.14 5.94
N SER A 489 -16.67 -20.13 6.47
CA SER A 489 -15.25 -19.88 6.17
C SER A 489 -14.38 -19.93 7.42
N GLU A 490 -13.36 -20.81 7.39
CA GLU A 490 -12.32 -20.90 8.41
C GLU A 490 -11.01 -20.25 7.91
N ILE A 491 -10.67 -19.12 8.52
CA ILE A 491 -9.60 -18.22 8.04
C ILE A 491 -8.21 -18.65 8.56
N VAL A 492 -8.17 -19.42 9.65
CA VAL A 492 -6.94 -20.01 10.20
C VAL A 492 -7.24 -21.38 10.80
N THR A 493 -7.20 -22.44 10.00
CA THR A 493 -7.41 -23.83 10.45
C THR A 493 -6.36 -24.33 11.44
N ASN A 494 -5.14 -23.77 11.42
CA ASN A 494 -4.07 -24.16 12.36
C ASN A 494 -3.47 -22.96 13.13
N PRO A 495 -4.20 -22.39 14.12
CA PRO A 495 -3.81 -21.15 14.78
C PRO A 495 -2.57 -21.25 15.68
N ASP A 496 -2.30 -22.38 16.34
CA ASP A 496 -1.09 -22.53 17.16
C ASP A 496 0.18 -22.60 16.34
N GLY A 497 0.14 -23.28 15.20
CA GLY A 497 1.24 -23.29 14.26
C GLY A 497 1.39 -21.90 13.64
N PHE A 498 0.30 -21.23 13.28
CA PHE A 498 0.31 -19.89 12.70
C PHE A 498 0.93 -18.87 13.66
N ALA A 499 0.50 -18.84 14.92
CA ALA A 499 1.12 -18.04 15.98
C ALA A 499 2.60 -18.39 16.18
N PHE A 500 2.98 -19.68 16.09
CA PHE A 500 4.39 -20.10 16.19
C PHE A 500 5.24 -19.68 14.97
N THR A 501 4.64 -19.55 13.77
CA THR A 501 5.35 -18.99 12.60
C THR A 501 5.63 -17.51 12.73
N HIS A 502 4.76 -16.75 13.40
CA HIS A 502 4.94 -15.31 13.65
C HIS A 502 5.89 -15.01 14.82
N SER A 503 6.06 -15.94 15.76
CA SER A 503 6.81 -15.72 17.01
C SER A 503 8.09 -16.55 17.16
N SER A 504 8.39 -17.49 16.27
CA SER A 504 9.57 -18.38 16.44
C SER A 504 10.12 -19.01 15.16
N ASN A 505 9.27 -19.60 14.29
CA ASN A 505 9.76 -20.31 13.09
C ASN A 505 8.82 -20.16 11.91
N ARG A 506 9.11 -19.20 11.03
CA ARG A 506 8.36 -18.84 9.82
C ARG A 506 8.00 -20.02 8.89
N MET A 507 8.77 -21.11 8.93
CA MET A 507 8.59 -22.27 8.03
C MET A 507 7.84 -23.44 8.68
N TRP A 508 7.32 -23.29 9.90
CA TRP A 508 6.61 -24.34 10.61
C TRP A 508 5.27 -24.72 9.93
N ARG A 509 5.14 -25.99 9.50
CA ARG A 509 3.95 -26.53 8.81
C ARG A 509 2.88 -27.06 9.76
N LYS A 510 3.30 -27.85 10.76
CA LYS A 510 2.48 -28.78 11.53
C LYS A 510 1.62 -28.12 12.62
N MET A 511 0.75 -28.89 13.26
CA MET A 511 0.09 -28.51 14.51
C MET A 511 1.10 -28.40 15.68
N ARG A 512 0.63 -28.18 16.92
CA ARG A 512 1.49 -27.93 18.10
C ARG A 512 1.23 -28.87 19.29
N SER A 513 0.52 -29.97 19.07
CA SER A 513 0.33 -31.07 20.03
C SER A 513 1.65 -31.71 20.47
N ILE A 514 1.71 -32.20 21.70
CA ILE A 514 2.88 -32.93 22.22
C ILE A 514 2.73 -34.42 21.88
N ASN A 515 3.70 -34.98 21.16
CA ASN A 515 3.75 -36.41 20.87
C ASN A 515 4.41 -37.17 22.03
N THR A 516 3.63 -38.01 22.71
CA THR A 516 4.10 -38.82 23.85
C THR A 516 5.35 -39.63 23.49
N GLY A 517 6.41 -39.52 24.29
CA GLY A 517 7.68 -40.23 24.09
C GLY A 517 8.62 -39.63 23.03
N CYS A 518 8.21 -38.60 22.29
CA CYS A 518 9.04 -37.93 21.28
C CYS A 518 9.37 -36.48 21.67
N ARG A 519 10.46 -35.93 21.10
CA ARG A 519 10.81 -34.50 21.19
C ARG A 519 10.20 -33.65 20.08
N CYS A 520 9.64 -34.29 19.05
CA CYS A 520 9.03 -33.64 17.90
C CYS A 520 7.53 -33.42 18.13
N VAL A 521 7.00 -32.31 17.60
CA VAL A 521 5.72 -31.71 18.01
C VAL A 521 4.78 -31.63 16.80
N GLY A 522 3.49 -31.92 17.00
CA GLY A 522 2.42 -31.75 16.00
C GLY A 522 2.27 -32.89 14.98
N GLY A 523 1.02 -33.17 14.62
CA GLY A 523 0.64 -33.80 13.35
C GLY A 523 0.63 -32.84 12.17
N ASP A 524 0.58 -33.40 10.95
CA ASP A 524 0.22 -32.66 9.75
C ASP A 524 -1.32 -32.66 9.59
N PRO A 525 -2.00 -31.50 9.65
CA PRO A 525 -3.47 -31.45 9.68
C PRO A 525 -4.15 -32.03 8.43
N ASN A 526 -3.53 -31.99 7.25
CA ASN A 526 -4.09 -32.61 6.04
C ASN A 526 -3.70 -34.09 5.88
N GLN A 527 -3.27 -34.75 6.95
CA GLN A 527 -2.93 -36.18 6.99
C GLN A 527 -3.56 -36.88 8.22
N ASN A 528 -4.45 -36.19 8.95
CA ASN A 528 -5.07 -36.70 10.19
C ASN A 528 -6.54 -37.14 10.04
N TRP A 529 -7.07 -37.21 8.82
CA TRP A 529 -8.45 -37.65 8.55
C TRP A 529 -8.49 -39.18 8.32
N ASP A 530 -9.63 -39.83 8.51
CA ASP A 530 -9.71 -41.30 8.48
C ASP A 530 -9.57 -41.94 7.07
N ALA A 531 -9.90 -41.21 6.01
CA ALA A 531 -9.89 -41.68 4.63
C ALA A 531 -8.48 -42.04 4.12
N GLY A 532 -8.18 -43.35 4.11
CA GLY A 532 -6.86 -43.88 3.77
C GLY A 532 -5.82 -43.77 4.89
N PHE A 533 -6.22 -43.43 6.12
CA PHE A 533 -5.33 -43.10 7.23
C PHE A 533 -4.20 -44.13 7.46
N GLY A 534 -2.97 -43.64 7.64
CA GLY A 534 -1.80 -44.45 7.96
C GLY A 534 -1.23 -45.29 6.81
N GLY A 535 -1.68 -45.04 5.57
CA GLY A 535 -1.11 -45.65 4.37
C GLY A 535 0.26 -45.07 3.95
N SER A 536 0.72 -45.47 2.76
CA SER A 536 2.04 -45.14 2.20
C SER A 536 2.29 -43.67 1.85
N GLY A 537 1.24 -42.84 1.74
CA GLY A 537 1.33 -41.39 1.57
C GLY A 537 1.55 -40.61 2.87
N SER A 538 1.43 -41.27 4.02
CA SER A 538 1.47 -40.65 5.35
C SER A 538 2.71 -41.04 6.16
N GLY A 539 3.26 -40.08 6.91
CA GLY A 539 4.46 -40.29 7.73
C GLY A 539 4.13 -40.91 9.08
N SER A 540 4.85 -41.96 9.49
CA SER A 540 4.71 -42.58 10.81
C SER A 540 5.72 -42.06 11.85
N ASP A 541 6.73 -41.31 11.44
CA ASP A 541 7.70 -40.66 12.34
C ASP A 541 7.17 -39.29 12.83
N PRO A 542 7.03 -39.05 14.15
CA PRO A 542 6.62 -37.75 14.70
C PRO A 542 7.53 -36.57 14.34
N CYS A 543 8.77 -36.82 13.92
CA CYS A 543 9.70 -35.80 13.41
C CYS A 543 9.53 -35.48 11.93
N SER A 544 8.81 -36.31 11.15
CA SER A 544 8.51 -36.05 9.75
C SER A 544 7.55 -34.88 9.54
N GLY A 545 7.64 -34.24 8.37
CA GLY A 545 6.79 -33.10 7.99
C GLY A 545 5.34 -33.45 7.65
N ASN A 546 5.11 -34.71 7.25
CA ASN A 546 3.83 -35.29 6.82
C ASN A 546 3.28 -36.34 7.83
N TYR A 547 3.64 -36.19 9.10
CA TYR A 547 3.26 -37.11 10.17
C TYR A 547 1.74 -37.13 10.39
N CYS A 548 1.09 -38.29 10.26
CA CYS A 548 -0.37 -38.42 10.33
C CYS A 548 -0.99 -38.27 11.74
N SER A 549 -0.17 -38.08 12.78
CA SER A 549 -0.55 -38.22 14.20
C SER A 549 -0.83 -39.69 14.62
N PRO A 550 -1.02 -39.99 15.92
CA PRO A 550 -1.16 -41.38 16.39
C PRO A 550 -2.42 -42.12 15.91
N TYR A 551 -3.51 -41.41 15.62
CA TYR A 551 -4.76 -41.94 15.06
C TYR A 551 -5.56 -40.82 14.38
N ALA A 552 -6.51 -41.19 13.51
CA ALA A 552 -7.37 -40.24 12.81
C ALA A 552 -8.19 -39.38 13.78
N HIS A 553 -8.35 -38.09 13.48
CA HIS A 553 -9.02 -37.08 14.31
C HIS A 553 -8.45 -36.92 15.74
N SER A 554 -7.19 -37.32 15.96
CA SER A 554 -6.49 -37.12 17.25
C SER A 554 -6.14 -35.66 17.55
N GLU A 555 -6.04 -34.80 16.52
CA GLU A 555 -5.82 -33.37 16.67
C GLU A 555 -7.15 -32.63 16.85
N SER A 556 -7.28 -31.83 17.92
CA SER A 556 -8.59 -31.28 18.37
C SER A 556 -9.35 -30.49 17.31
N LYS A 557 -8.64 -29.86 16.37
CA LYS A 557 -9.19 -29.02 15.29
C LYS A 557 -9.81 -29.85 14.18
N VAL A 558 -9.10 -30.91 13.76
CA VAL A 558 -9.61 -31.89 12.77
C VAL A 558 -10.83 -32.61 13.34
N LYS A 559 -10.86 -32.85 14.66
CA LYS A 559 -12.09 -33.33 15.31
C LYS A 559 -13.20 -32.27 15.30
N ALA A 560 -12.93 -31.02 15.67
CA ALA A 560 -13.93 -29.95 15.71
C ALA A 560 -14.59 -29.69 14.34
N ILE A 561 -13.81 -29.68 13.26
CA ILE A 561 -14.31 -29.49 11.88
C ILE A 561 -15.16 -30.70 11.43
N ALA A 562 -14.74 -31.93 11.76
CA ALA A 562 -15.52 -33.14 11.48
C ALA A 562 -16.84 -33.17 12.28
N ASP A 563 -16.78 -32.89 13.58
CA ASP A 563 -17.95 -32.80 14.47
C ASP A 563 -18.95 -31.75 13.96
N PHE A 564 -18.47 -30.56 13.57
CA PHE A 564 -19.30 -29.49 13.02
C PHE A 564 -19.96 -29.88 11.70
N SER A 565 -19.18 -30.43 10.75
CA SER A 565 -19.66 -30.73 9.40
C SER A 565 -20.66 -31.89 9.39
N CYS A 566 -20.39 -32.97 10.13
CA CYS A 566 -21.34 -34.05 10.35
C CYS A 566 -22.56 -33.57 11.14
N GLY A 567 -22.38 -32.69 12.14
CA GLY A 567 -23.47 -32.08 12.91
C GLY A 567 -24.38 -31.17 12.10
N HIS A 568 -23.86 -30.52 11.04
CA HIS A 568 -24.65 -29.74 10.09
C HIS A 568 -25.43 -30.63 9.10
N GLY A 569 -24.85 -31.75 8.66
CA GLY A 569 -25.52 -32.78 7.84
C GLY A 569 -25.89 -32.41 6.40
N ASN A 570 -25.85 -31.12 6.04
CA ASN A 570 -26.20 -30.57 4.72
C ASN A 570 -25.04 -29.80 4.05
N VAL A 571 -23.78 -30.14 4.38
CA VAL A 571 -22.60 -29.62 3.68
C VAL A 571 -22.49 -30.27 2.30
N ARG A 572 -22.50 -29.48 1.23
CA ARG A 572 -22.48 -29.94 -0.17
C ARG A 572 -21.13 -29.81 -0.85
N SER A 573 -20.26 -28.93 -0.35
CA SER A 573 -18.90 -28.76 -0.86
C SER A 573 -17.92 -28.44 0.27
N VAL A 574 -16.71 -28.98 0.15
CA VAL A 574 -15.53 -28.63 0.95
C VAL A 574 -14.47 -28.09 0.00
N ILE A 575 -14.02 -26.85 0.24
CA ILE A 575 -13.02 -26.17 -0.57
C ILE A 575 -11.87 -25.75 0.35
N SER A 576 -10.68 -26.33 0.13
CA SER A 576 -9.49 -26.00 0.91
C SER A 576 -8.51 -25.19 0.07
N ILE A 577 -8.00 -24.08 0.62
CA ILE A 577 -7.01 -23.24 -0.06
C ILE A 577 -5.62 -23.46 0.54
N HIS A 578 -4.73 -24.01 -0.27
CA HIS A 578 -3.32 -24.27 -0.03
C HIS A 578 -2.43 -23.32 -0.84
N SER A 579 -1.12 -23.34 -0.61
CA SER A 579 -0.16 -22.60 -1.43
C SER A 579 0.92 -23.50 -2.02
N TYR A 580 1.37 -23.12 -3.23
CA TYR A 580 2.47 -23.73 -4.01
C TYR A 580 2.04 -24.90 -4.93
N SER A 581 1.38 -24.58 -6.06
CA SER A 581 1.67 -25.22 -7.38
C SER A 581 0.79 -24.79 -8.58
N GLN A 582 -0.19 -23.88 -8.43
CA GLN A 582 -1.20 -23.57 -9.47
C GLN A 582 -1.98 -24.82 -9.92
N LYS A 583 -2.67 -25.46 -8.96
CA LYS A 583 -3.48 -26.67 -9.19
C LYS A 583 -4.90 -26.57 -8.64
N LEU A 584 -5.82 -27.27 -9.29
CA LEU A 584 -7.17 -27.53 -8.80
C LEU A 584 -7.31 -29.06 -8.62
N LEU A 585 -7.21 -29.52 -7.38
CA LEU A 585 -7.21 -30.94 -7.05
C LEU A 585 -8.62 -31.40 -6.67
N PHE A 586 -8.93 -32.67 -6.96
CA PHE A 586 -10.13 -33.35 -6.50
C PHE A 586 -9.80 -34.80 -6.04
N PRO A 587 -10.74 -35.52 -5.41
CA PRO A 587 -10.47 -36.88 -4.94
C PRO A 587 -10.14 -37.90 -6.05
N TYR A 588 -9.25 -38.87 -5.83
CA TYR A 588 -8.69 -39.26 -4.54
C TYR A 588 -7.18 -39.00 -4.41
N GLY A 589 -6.72 -38.83 -3.16
CA GLY A 589 -5.30 -38.83 -2.78
C GLY A 589 -4.75 -40.23 -2.49
N TYR A 590 -5.52 -41.06 -1.80
CA TYR A 590 -5.03 -42.35 -1.29
C TYR A 590 -5.19 -43.54 -2.24
N LYS A 591 -5.95 -43.39 -3.35
CA LYS A 591 -6.23 -44.45 -4.31
C LYS A 591 -6.26 -43.96 -5.75
N ARG A 592 -5.62 -44.70 -6.66
CA ARG A 592 -5.57 -44.44 -8.12
C ARG A 592 -6.88 -44.76 -8.87
N ALA A 593 -7.92 -45.23 -8.18
CA ALA A 593 -9.24 -45.34 -8.75
C ALA A 593 -9.88 -43.94 -8.69
N PRO A 594 -10.25 -43.31 -9.82
CA PRO A 594 -10.80 -41.96 -9.82
C PRO A 594 -12.17 -41.93 -9.13
N ALA A 595 -12.53 -40.77 -8.57
CA ALA A 595 -13.86 -40.55 -8.00
C ALA A 595 -14.97 -40.95 -8.99
N PRO A 596 -16.07 -41.60 -8.56
CA PRO A 596 -17.20 -41.96 -9.43
C PRO A 596 -17.70 -40.83 -10.33
N ASN A 597 -17.68 -39.59 -9.86
CA ASN A 597 -18.06 -38.39 -10.61
C ASN A 597 -16.88 -37.52 -11.11
N HIS A 598 -15.67 -38.08 -11.24
CA HIS A 598 -14.47 -37.33 -11.67
C HIS A 598 -14.65 -36.52 -12.97
N GLN A 599 -15.59 -36.88 -13.85
CA GLN A 599 -15.89 -36.12 -15.07
C GLN A 599 -16.67 -34.83 -14.80
N GLU A 600 -17.47 -34.78 -13.73
CA GLU A 600 -18.11 -33.55 -13.23
C GLU A 600 -17.12 -32.68 -12.45
N LEU A 601 -16.14 -33.30 -11.76
CA LEU A 601 -15.09 -32.60 -11.01
C LEU A 601 -13.97 -32.05 -11.93
N ALA A 602 -13.75 -32.69 -13.08
CA ALA A 602 -12.78 -32.28 -14.10
C ALA A 602 -13.33 -31.17 -15.02
N VAL A 603 -13.85 -30.09 -14.43
CA VAL A 603 -14.44 -28.96 -15.16
C VAL A 603 -13.37 -28.21 -15.96
N SER A 604 -13.29 -28.49 -17.26
CA SER A 604 -12.26 -27.95 -18.17
C SER A 604 -12.24 -26.42 -18.29
N ASP A 605 -13.38 -25.79 -18.02
CA ASP A 605 -13.62 -24.38 -18.35
C ASP A 605 -13.31 -23.46 -17.15
N LEU A 606 -13.41 -23.98 -15.92
CA LEU A 606 -13.13 -23.27 -14.65
C LEU A 606 -11.70 -22.69 -14.59
N ALA A 607 -10.73 -23.33 -15.24
CA ALA A 607 -9.32 -22.97 -15.19
C ALA A 607 -8.84 -22.09 -16.37
N ALA A 608 -9.76 -21.60 -17.22
CA ALA A 608 -9.40 -20.99 -18.52
C ALA A 608 -9.42 -19.45 -18.57
N VAL A 609 -10.03 -18.77 -17.59
CA VAL A 609 -10.54 -17.40 -17.76
C VAL A 609 -9.47 -16.28 -17.64
N TYR A 610 -8.35 -16.51 -16.93
CA TYR A 610 -7.36 -15.45 -16.61
C TYR A 610 -5.90 -15.74 -17.05
N GLY A 611 -5.70 -16.53 -18.10
CA GLY A 611 -4.41 -16.63 -18.80
C GLY A 611 -3.34 -17.50 -18.13
N THR A 612 -3.25 -17.54 -16.80
CA THR A 612 -2.54 -18.60 -16.07
C THR A 612 -3.37 -19.88 -16.05
N LYS A 613 -2.78 -20.98 -16.52
CA LYS A 613 -3.46 -22.29 -16.61
C LYS A 613 -3.22 -23.08 -15.34
N TYR A 614 -4.22 -23.14 -14.47
CA TYR A 614 -4.22 -24.11 -13.37
C TYR A 614 -4.25 -25.54 -13.95
N THR A 615 -3.41 -26.43 -13.41
CA THR A 615 -3.46 -27.86 -13.79
C THR A 615 -4.39 -28.62 -12.85
N TYR A 616 -5.35 -29.38 -13.40
CA TYR A 616 -6.36 -30.08 -12.63
C TYR A 616 -6.19 -31.61 -12.68
N GLY A 617 -6.68 -32.30 -11.65
CA GLY A 617 -6.66 -33.76 -11.59
C GLY A 617 -6.96 -34.32 -10.19
N SER A 618 -6.92 -35.65 -10.08
CA SER A 618 -6.90 -36.33 -8.78
C SER A 618 -5.65 -35.91 -7.98
N ILE A 619 -5.73 -35.84 -6.66
CA ILE A 619 -4.55 -35.56 -5.81
C ILE A 619 -3.40 -36.54 -6.13
N VAL A 620 -3.72 -37.84 -6.27
CA VAL A 620 -2.75 -38.92 -6.51
C VAL A 620 -2.02 -38.85 -7.85
N ASP A 621 -2.66 -38.35 -8.91
CA ASP A 621 -2.05 -38.25 -10.25
C ASP A 621 -1.55 -36.84 -10.58
N ALA A 622 -2.05 -35.79 -9.90
CA ALA A 622 -1.65 -34.40 -10.11
C ALA A 622 -0.49 -33.92 -9.21
N ILE A 623 -0.26 -34.58 -8.06
CA ILE A 623 0.87 -34.29 -7.14
C ILE A 623 1.56 -35.59 -6.67
N TYR A 624 1.00 -36.30 -5.69
CA TYR A 624 1.53 -37.54 -5.12
C TYR A 624 0.44 -38.28 -4.31
N ILE A 625 0.69 -39.53 -3.91
CA ILE A 625 -0.20 -40.30 -3.02
C ILE A 625 -0.24 -39.68 -1.62
N ALA A 626 -1.44 -39.27 -1.18
CA ALA A 626 -1.67 -38.56 0.07
C ALA A 626 -2.83 -39.22 0.84
N ASP A 627 -2.61 -39.48 2.13
CA ASP A 627 -3.36 -40.48 2.89
C ASP A 627 -3.87 -39.86 4.20
N GLY A 628 -5.19 -39.78 4.35
CA GLY A 628 -5.85 -39.07 5.45
C GLY A 628 -6.07 -37.58 5.18
N THR A 629 -6.44 -37.20 3.96
CA THR A 629 -6.70 -35.79 3.56
C THR A 629 -8.13 -35.34 3.86
N THR A 630 -8.35 -34.04 4.06
CA THR A 630 -9.69 -33.46 4.27
C THR A 630 -10.61 -33.73 3.07
N LEU A 631 -10.06 -33.71 1.85
CA LEU A 631 -10.80 -33.87 0.60
C LEU A 631 -11.31 -35.30 0.40
N ASP A 632 -10.46 -36.28 0.71
CA ASP A 632 -10.82 -37.69 0.64
C ASP A 632 -11.89 -38.05 1.68
N TRP A 633 -11.74 -37.54 2.91
CA TRP A 633 -12.72 -37.71 3.99
C TRP A 633 -14.08 -37.11 3.64
N ALA A 634 -14.10 -35.86 3.18
CA ALA A 634 -15.33 -35.17 2.82
C ALA A 634 -16.09 -35.96 1.73
N TYR A 635 -15.37 -36.42 0.71
CA TYR A 635 -15.96 -37.18 -0.39
C TYR A 635 -16.47 -38.56 0.03
N ASP A 636 -15.69 -39.34 0.78
CA ASP A 636 -16.12 -40.67 1.26
C ASP A 636 -17.26 -40.58 2.29
N ASN A 637 -17.46 -39.42 2.95
CA ASN A 637 -18.63 -39.13 3.80
C ASN A 637 -19.84 -38.51 3.05
N GLY A 638 -19.76 -38.35 1.73
CA GLY A 638 -20.87 -37.95 0.86
C GLY A 638 -20.82 -36.53 0.27
N VAL A 639 -19.79 -35.74 0.57
CA VAL A 639 -19.61 -34.38 0.02
C VAL A 639 -19.09 -34.45 -1.43
N LYS A 640 -20.04 -34.61 -2.35
CA LYS A 640 -19.84 -34.88 -3.79
C LYS A 640 -18.88 -33.92 -4.51
N TYR A 641 -18.80 -32.66 -4.08
CA TYR A 641 -18.01 -31.60 -4.72
C TYR A 641 -16.91 -31.09 -3.78
N SER A 642 -15.77 -31.77 -3.72
CA SER A 642 -14.67 -31.41 -2.82
C SER A 642 -13.40 -31.04 -3.61
N PHE A 643 -12.81 -29.88 -3.33
CA PHE A 643 -11.73 -29.28 -4.13
C PHE A 643 -10.58 -28.67 -3.28
N THR A 644 -9.33 -28.86 -3.70
CA THR A 644 -8.19 -28.08 -3.16
C THR A 644 -7.64 -27.13 -4.22
N PHE A 645 -7.56 -25.84 -3.87
CA PHE A 645 -6.85 -24.84 -4.67
C PHE A 645 -5.41 -24.70 -4.17
N GLU A 646 -4.44 -25.16 -4.95
CA GLU A 646 -3.02 -24.89 -4.74
C GLU A 646 -2.63 -23.59 -5.46
N LEU A 647 -2.42 -22.51 -4.71
CA LEU A 647 -2.18 -21.17 -5.24
C LEU A 647 -0.82 -21.00 -5.97
N ARG A 648 -0.64 -19.81 -6.57
CA ARG A 648 0.62 -19.32 -7.12
C ARG A 648 1.74 -19.29 -6.07
N ASP A 649 2.62 -20.28 -6.15
CA ASP A 649 3.95 -20.09 -6.72
C ASP A 649 4.45 -21.42 -7.30
N THR A 650 5.38 -21.37 -8.25
CA THR A 650 5.99 -22.56 -8.89
C THR A 650 7.50 -22.67 -8.66
N GLY A 651 8.07 -21.84 -7.78
CA GLY A 651 9.48 -21.93 -7.34
C GLY A 651 10.21 -20.61 -7.14
N ARG A 652 9.59 -19.45 -7.39
CA ARG A 652 10.23 -18.12 -7.32
C ARG A 652 10.24 -17.52 -5.91
N TYR A 653 9.24 -17.85 -5.09
CA TYR A 653 9.07 -17.31 -3.73
C TYR A 653 8.73 -18.40 -2.69
N GLY A 654 8.25 -19.56 -3.12
CA GLY A 654 7.75 -20.61 -2.24
C GLY A 654 6.66 -20.10 -1.30
N PHE A 655 6.75 -20.46 -0.03
CA PHE A 655 5.82 -20.03 1.02
C PHE A 655 6.06 -18.58 1.51
N LEU A 656 6.93 -17.80 0.85
CA LEU A 656 7.38 -16.45 1.23
C LEU A 656 6.98 -15.39 0.19
N LEU A 657 5.73 -15.42 -0.28
CA LEU A 657 5.20 -14.46 -1.26
C LEU A 657 5.31 -13.00 -0.74
N PRO A 658 5.82 -12.03 -1.53
CA PRO A 658 5.84 -10.62 -1.13
C PRO A 658 4.45 -10.00 -1.13
N SER A 659 4.26 -8.95 -0.33
CA SER A 659 2.95 -8.28 -0.13
C SER A 659 2.30 -7.78 -1.42
N THR A 660 3.09 -7.33 -2.39
CA THR A 660 2.63 -6.88 -3.72
C THR A 660 1.93 -7.97 -4.53
N GLN A 661 2.19 -9.25 -4.25
CA GLN A 661 1.59 -10.39 -4.96
C GLN A 661 0.35 -10.96 -4.26
N ILE A 662 -0.04 -10.45 -3.08
CA ILE A 662 -1.21 -10.95 -2.32
C ILE A 662 -2.51 -10.77 -3.11
N ILE A 663 -2.83 -9.54 -3.52
CA ILE A 663 -4.07 -9.23 -4.24
C ILE A 663 -4.13 -9.90 -5.64
N PRO A 664 -3.06 -9.92 -6.46
CA PRO A 664 -3.03 -10.75 -7.68
C PRO A 664 -3.37 -12.22 -7.42
N THR A 665 -2.80 -12.82 -6.38
CA THR A 665 -3.02 -14.24 -6.05
C THR A 665 -4.40 -14.51 -5.45
N ALA A 666 -5.07 -13.49 -4.91
CA ALA A 666 -6.47 -13.56 -4.45
C ALA A 666 -7.48 -13.50 -5.60
N ILE A 667 -7.21 -12.64 -6.59
CA ILE A 667 -8.09 -12.47 -7.77
C ILE A 667 -7.99 -13.68 -8.71
N GLU A 668 -6.81 -14.26 -8.88
CA GLU A 668 -6.53 -15.37 -9.81
C GLU A 668 -7.48 -16.59 -9.68
N PRO A 669 -7.79 -17.12 -8.47
CA PRO A 669 -8.78 -18.19 -8.29
C PRO A 669 -10.24 -17.70 -8.12
N TRP A 670 -10.52 -16.39 -8.00
CA TRP A 670 -11.83 -15.90 -7.52
C TRP A 670 -13.01 -16.34 -8.39
N VAL A 671 -12.90 -16.18 -9.72
CA VAL A 671 -13.97 -16.59 -10.64
C VAL A 671 -14.17 -18.10 -10.61
N ALA A 672 -13.09 -18.88 -10.47
CA ALA A 672 -13.20 -20.32 -10.36
C ALA A 672 -13.87 -20.76 -9.03
N LEU A 673 -13.63 -20.04 -7.94
CA LEU A 673 -14.31 -20.25 -6.67
C LEU A 673 -15.81 -19.92 -6.77
N LEU A 674 -16.15 -18.78 -7.39
CA LEU A 674 -17.53 -18.34 -7.56
C LEU A 674 -18.35 -19.31 -8.44
N ASP A 675 -17.79 -19.74 -9.58
CA ASP A 675 -18.45 -20.69 -10.48
C ASP A 675 -18.68 -22.06 -9.82
N ILE A 676 -17.76 -22.52 -8.95
CA ILE A 676 -18.00 -23.72 -8.10
C ILE A 676 -19.17 -23.47 -7.14
N MET A 677 -19.22 -22.31 -6.47
CA MET A 677 -20.31 -21.98 -5.55
C MET A 677 -21.67 -21.92 -6.26
N VAL A 678 -21.74 -21.39 -7.49
CA VAL A 678 -22.95 -21.43 -8.32
C VAL A 678 -23.31 -22.87 -8.70
N HIS A 679 -22.34 -23.70 -9.12
CA HIS A 679 -22.61 -25.09 -9.51
C HIS A 679 -23.10 -25.97 -8.35
N VAL A 680 -22.63 -25.74 -7.13
CA VAL A 680 -23.06 -26.47 -5.92
C VAL A 680 -24.48 -26.07 -5.46
N LEU A 681 -24.92 -24.86 -5.82
CA LEU A 681 -26.26 -24.34 -5.56
C LEU A 681 -27.32 -25.04 -6.42
N GLU A 682 -27.06 -25.19 -7.73
CA GLU A 682 -28.02 -25.75 -8.69
C GLU A 682 -28.19 -27.27 -8.56
N PRO A 683 -29.40 -27.79 -8.24
CA PRO A 683 -29.65 -29.23 -8.21
C PRO A 683 -29.81 -29.79 -9.64
N PRO A 684 -29.35 -31.02 -9.93
CA PRO A 684 -29.46 -31.63 -11.25
C PRO A 684 -30.90 -32.09 -11.57
N SER A 685 -31.78 -31.15 -11.96
CA SER A 685 -33.10 -31.42 -12.53
C SER A 685 -33.33 -30.57 -13.79
N GLY A 686 -33.34 -31.23 -14.96
CA GLY A 686 -33.13 -30.53 -16.24
C GLY A 686 -34.33 -29.73 -16.76
N SER A 687 -34.21 -28.40 -16.85
CA SER A 687 -35.07 -27.58 -17.75
C SER A 687 -34.46 -26.23 -18.20
N ARG A 688 -33.60 -26.30 -19.23
CA ARG A 688 -33.41 -25.31 -20.32
C ARG A 688 -32.90 -23.87 -20.04
N HIS A 689 -31.70 -23.64 -20.59
CA HIS A 689 -31.14 -22.39 -21.15
C HIS A 689 -30.51 -21.39 -20.14
N ARG A 690 -29.34 -20.80 -20.43
CA ARG A 690 -28.70 -20.58 -21.76
C ARG A 690 -27.22 -21.00 -21.82
N GLY A 691 -26.84 -21.81 -22.82
CA GLY A 691 -25.47 -21.80 -23.38
C GLY A 691 -24.50 -22.96 -23.03
N ARG A 692 -24.84 -24.20 -23.40
CA ARG A 692 -24.18 -25.47 -22.96
C ARG A 692 -24.47 -25.74 -21.46
N TRP A 693 -24.51 -26.97 -20.95
CA TRP A 693 -24.13 -28.29 -21.49
C TRP A 693 -25.32 -29.27 -21.49
N ASP A 694 -25.12 -30.55 -21.83
CA ASP A 694 -26.18 -31.57 -21.90
C ASP A 694 -25.65 -32.93 -21.40
N PHE A 695 -26.26 -33.48 -20.34
CA PHE A 695 -25.83 -34.72 -19.68
C PHE A 695 -27.00 -35.51 -19.08
N GLY A 696 -26.82 -36.84 -18.98
CA GLY A 696 -27.87 -37.80 -18.62
C GLY A 696 -28.19 -37.93 -17.12
N THR A 697 -29.34 -38.54 -16.84
CA THR A 697 -29.93 -38.67 -15.50
C THR A 697 -29.14 -39.58 -14.54
N SER A 698 -28.99 -39.15 -13.28
CA SER A 698 -28.53 -39.95 -12.13
C SER A 698 -29.51 -39.87 -10.94
N PRO A 699 -29.41 -40.75 -9.92
CA PRO A 699 -30.39 -40.85 -8.82
C PRO A 699 -30.36 -39.67 -7.81
N PRO A 700 -31.37 -39.51 -6.94
CA PRO A 700 -31.49 -38.39 -6.02
C PRO A 700 -30.53 -38.46 -4.81
N LEU A 701 -30.35 -37.31 -4.16
CA LEU A 701 -29.41 -37.06 -3.06
C LEU A 701 -29.76 -37.81 -1.76
N THR A 702 -28.73 -38.26 -1.04
CA THR A 702 -28.77 -38.70 0.36
C THR A 702 -27.95 -37.75 1.26
N PRO A 703 -28.29 -37.57 2.54
CA PRO A 703 -27.49 -36.80 3.49
C PRO A 703 -26.10 -37.42 3.78
N LEU A 704 -25.22 -36.69 4.47
CA LEU A 704 -23.97 -37.26 5.02
C LEU A 704 -24.28 -38.44 5.95
N ALA A 705 -23.53 -39.53 5.79
CA ALA A 705 -23.70 -40.77 6.54
C ALA A 705 -22.49 -41.04 7.46
N CYS A 706 -22.29 -40.17 8.46
CA CYS A 706 -21.17 -40.25 9.41
C CYS A 706 -21.34 -41.37 10.46
N ASP A 707 -21.53 -42.62 10.01
CA ASP A 707 -21.63 -43.78 10.90
C ASP A 707 -20.25 -44.20 11.46
N SER A 708 -20.20 -44.49 12.76
CA SER A 708 -19.11 -45.18 13.49
C SER A 708 -17.88 -44.41 14.03
N LEU A 709 -17.98 -43.11 14.32
CA LEU A 709 -16.98 -42.36 15.13
C LEU A 709 -16.69 -42.93 16.54
N THR A 710 -17.41 -43.96 16.99
CA THR A 710 -17.30 -44.60 18.31
C THR A 710 -16.64 -45.98 18.33
N ALA A 711 -16.29 -46.57 17.17
CA ALA A 711 -15.93 -47.99 17.09
C ALA A 711 -14.50 -48.37 17.56
N LEU A 712 -13.54 -47.43 17.55
CA LEU A 712 -12.10 -47.75 17.73
C LEU A 712 -11.57 -47.71 19.16
N ALA A 713 -12.39 -47.33 20.15
CA ALA A 713 -11.98 -47.23 21.56
C ALA A 713 -12.08 -48.55 22.36
N GLY A 714 -12.50 -49.66 21.73
CA GLY A 714 -13.15 -50.78 22.44
C GLY A 714 -12.71 -52.21 22.11
N SER A 715 -11.41 -52.53 22.01
CA SER A 715 -10.95 -53.92 22.28
C SER A 715 -9.43 -54.06 22.49
N ARG A 716 -9.02 -54.37 23.74
CA ARG A 716 -7.91 -55.30 24.13
C ARG A 716 -7.61 -55.26 25.64
N ASP A 717 -8.62 -55.56 26.45
CA ASP A 717 -8.37 -56.15 27.77
C ASP A 717 -8.11 -57.66 27.61
N GLY A 718 -7.19 -58.20 28.40
CA GLY A 718 -6.96 -59.64 28.52
C GLY A 718 -5.81 -60.21 27.67
N PHE A 719 -4.57 -60.06 28.14
CA PHE A 719 -3.78 -61.18 28.66
C PHE A 719 -2.63 -60.62 29.53
N GLY A 720 -2.45 -61.16 30.74
CA GLY A 720 -1.53 -60.60 31.75
C GLY A 720 -0.13 -61.21 31.74
N GLY A 721 0.81 -60.49 32.35
CA GLY A 721 2.19 -60.92 32.62
C GLY A 721 2.90 -59.88 33.50
N ASP A 722 3.46 -60.32 34.62
CA ASP A 722 3.81 -59.42 35.73
C ASP A 722 4.97 -58.43 35.50
N ARG A 723 4.81 -57.30 36.19
CA ARG A 723 5.81 -56.40 36.80
C ARG A 723 7.28 -56.88 36.77
N GLU A 724 8.19 -55.94 36.51
CA GLU A 724 9.16 -55.53 37.55
C GLU A 724 9.80 -54.14 37.30
N HIS A 725 10.29 -53.60 38.41
CA HIS A 725 11.09 -52.40 38.67
C HIS A 725 11.79 -51.64 37.52
N CYS A 726 11.68 -50.30 37.59
CA CYS A 726 12.74 -49.36 37.19
C CYS A 726 13.00 -48.33 38.31
N ARG A 727 14.20 -48.36 38.91
CA ARG A 727 14.66 -47.41 39.93
C ARG A 727 15.91 -46.64 39.44
N GLY A 728 15.73 -45.35 39.16
CA GLY A 728 16.80 -44.33 39.17
C GLY A 728 17.98 -44.53 38.20
N GLY A 729 19.00 -43.67 38.31
CA GLY A 729 20.25 -43.82 37.57
C GLY A 729 20.70 -42.58 36.78
N THR A 730 21.09 -41.52 37.50
CA THR A 730 21.89 -40.39 36.99
C THR A 730 23.12 -40.81 36.17
N ALA A 731 23.53 -39.97 35.22
CA ALA A 731 24.82 -40.11 34.50
C ALA A 731 24.87 -39.32 33.18
N GLY A 732 25.58 -38.19 33.10
CA GLY A 732 25.98 -37.58 31.83
C GLY A 732 27.45 -37.16 31.87
N LEU A 733 28.20 -37.38 30.78
CA LEU A 733 29.56 -36.90 30.56
C LEU A 733 29.85 -36.83 29.04
N ARG A 734 30.80 -36.00 28.62
CA ARG A 734 31.09 -35.67 27.20
C ARG A 734 32.48 -36.15 26.75
N CYS A 735 32.57 -36.56 25.47
CA CYS A 735 33.79 -36.55 24.63
C CYS A 735 34.92 -37.55 25.05
N PRO A 736 35.94 -37.84 24.21
CA PRO A 736 36.38 -37.14 22.99
C PRO A 736 36.45 -38.03 21.71
N THR A 737 37.49 -37.85 20.87
CA THR A 737 37.51 -38.07 19.40
C THR A 737 38.61 -39.05 18.91
N LEU A 738 38.56 -39.35 17.59
CA LEU A 738 39.66 -39.74 16.65
C LEU A 738 40.01 -41.23 16.33
N ALA A 739 39.94 -41.53 15.01
CA ALA A 739 40.82 -42.36 14.15
C ALA A 739 41.01 -43.89 14.35
N GLY A 740 41.28 -44.67 13.26
CA GLY A 740 41.57 -46.12 13.41
C GLY A 740 41.85 -47.13 12.26
N ALA A 741 41.87 -46.77 10.96
CA ALA A 741 42.49 -47.48 9.80
C ALA A 741 42.46 -49.05 9.55
N SER A 742 42.31 -49.41 8.25
CA SER A 742 42.70 -50.70 7.58
C SER A 742 41.78 -51.94 7.82
N ARG A 743 41.61 -52.96 6.94
CA ARG A 743 42.23 -53.47 5.67
C ARG A 743 41.08 -53.97 4.71
N SER A 744 41.18 -54.65 3.54
CA SER A 744 42.26 -55.25 2.70
C SER A 744 41.80 -55.48 1.23
N LEU A 745 42.68 -56.00 0.35
CA LEU A 745 42.47 -56.50 -1.04
C LEU A 745 42.11 -58.04 -1.07
N PRO A 746 41.77 -58.75 -2.19
CA PRO A 746 42.28 -58.55 -3.58
C PRO A 746 41.38 -58.87 -4.82
N THR A 747 41.96 -58.60 -6.01
CA THR A 747 41.71 -59.22 -7.36
C THR A 747 40.38 -58.95 -8.12
N ALA A 748 40.34 -58.81 -9.46
CA ALA A 748 41.41 -58.86 -10.50
C ALA A 748 41.14 -57.97 -11.75
N LEU A 749 42.25 -57.68 -12.45
CA LEU A 749 42.50 -57.34 -13.88
C LEU A 749 41.32 -57.30 -14.89
N GLY A 750 41.35 -56.45 -15.94
CA GLY A 750 42.44 -55.59 -16.46
C GLY A 750 42.01 -54.62 -17.59
N LYS A 751 42.96 -53.88 -18.19
CA LYS A 751 42.73 -52.74 -19.13
C LYS A 751 43.14 -53.03 -20.59
N GLY A 752 42.51 -52.31 -21.53
CA GLY A 752 43.02 -51.93 -22.88
C GLY A 752 41.89 -51.35 -23.74
N THR A 753 41.92 -50.20 -24.44
CA THR A 753 42.88 -49.57 -25.38
C THR A 753 43.10 -50.36 -26.68
N ALA A 754 42.98 -49.82 -27.89
CA ALA A 754 42.50 -48.50 -28.38
C ALA A 754 42.23 -48.59 -29.92
N GLU A 755 41.85 -47.47 -30.57
CA GLU A 755 41.77 -47.29 -32.05
C GLU A 755 40.70 -48.15 -32.79
N GLY A 756 40.24 -47.87 -34.02
CA GLY A 756 40.41 -46.68 -34.89
C GLY A 756 39.82 -46.92 -36.30
N ALA A 757 39.23 -45.88 -36.93
CA ALA A 757 38.66 -45.85 -38.30
C ALA A 757 37.48 -46.84 -38.61
N GLY A 758 36.66 -46.67 -39.67
CA GLY A 758 36.45 -45.50 -40.55
C GLY A 758 35.64 -45.80 -41.83
N LEU A 759 35.06 -44.74 -42.44
CA LEU A 759 34.63 -44.59 -43.85
C LEU A 759 33.45 -45.40 -44.46
N GLY A 760 32.63 -44.70 -45.26
CA GLY A 760 31.88 -45.24 -46.42
C GLY A 760 30.38 -45.57 -46.23
N ALA A 761 29.49 -45.51 -47.25
CA ALA A 761 29.08 -44.42 -48.16
C ALA A 761 27.97 -44.93 -49.13
N THR A 762 26.98 -44.08 -49.52
CA THR A 762 26.06 -44.19 -50.70
C THR A 762 25.15 -45.46 -50.85
N ILE A 763 23.81 -45.42 -51.04
CA ILE A 763 22.97 -44.85 -52.14
C ILE A 763 23.23 -45.58 -53.50
N PRO A 764 22.25 -45.99 -54.38
CA PRO A 764 20.79 -45.69 -54.47
C PRO A 764 19.79 -46.87 -54.79
N MET A 765 18.48 -46.52 -54.82
CA MET A 765 17.34 -46.96 -55.69
C MET A 765 17.15 -48.41 -56.22
N GLY A 766 15.89 -48.89 -56.17
CA GLY A 766 15.35 -49.97 -57.04
C GLY A 766 13.83 -50.18 -56.93
N PHE A 767 13.07 -50.03 -58.02
CA PHE A 767 11.58 -50.13 -58.04
C PHE A 767 11.07 -51.51 -58.47
N LYS A 768 10.03 -52.05 -57.79
CA LYS A 768 8.89 -52.76 -58.41
C LYS A 768 7.71 -52.97 -57.45
N ARG A 769 6.51 -53.10 -58.03
CA ARG A 769 5.18 -53.31 -57.40
C ARG A 769 4.77 -54.80 -57.54
N PRO A 770 3.91 -55.37 -56.68
CA PRO A 770 2.46 -55.18 -56.85
C PRO A 770 1.59 -55.05 -55.58
N GLN A 771 0.41 -54.45 -55.81
CA GLN A 771 -0.91 -54.52 -55.12
C GLN A 771 -1.04 -55.20 -53.73
N GLY A 772 -1.68 -54.48 -52.79
CA GLY A 772 -2.34 -55.08 -51.62
C GLY A 772 -2.76 -54.09 -50.52
N ALA A 773 -4.02 -54.19 -50.06
CA ALA A 773 -4.61 -53.53 -48.88
C ALA A 773 -4.74 -51.98 -48.84
N VAL A 774 -5.68 -51.52 -48.01
CA VAL A 774 -6.11 -50.11 -47.80
C VAL A 774 -6.04 -49.80 -46.30
N GLY A 775 -5.62 -48.61 -45.89
CA GLY A 775 -5.67 -48.22 -44.46
C GLY A 775 -4.93 -46.93 -44.08
N THR A 776 -5.64 -45.79 -44.14
CA THR A 776 -5.49 -44.58 -43.30
C THR A 776 -4.20 -44.42 -42.45
N ARG A 777 -3.27 -43.55 -42.86
CA ARG A 777 -2.16 -43.12 -41.98
C ARG A 777 -1.76 -41.62 -41.99
N ASP A 778 -2.43 -40.77 -42.78
CA ASP A 778 -2.10 -39.33 -42.87
C ASP A 778 -2.66 -38.44 -41.75
N GLY A 779 -3.68 -38.90 -41.01
CA GLY A 779 -4.36 -38.09 -39.99
C GLY A 779 -3.48 -37.81 -38.76
N LEU A 780 -2.82 -38.84 -38.24
CA LEU A 780 -2.15 -38.78 -36.93
C LEU A 780 -0.94 -37.83 -36.94
N CYS A 781 -0.14 -37.84 -38.00
CA CYS A 781 1.05 -37.00 -38.12
C CYS A 781 0.71 -35.51 -38.28
N ARG A 782 -0.39 -35.17 -38.97
CA ARG A 782 -0.90 -33.79 -39.04
C ARG A 782 -1.45 -33.31 -37.69
N LEU A 783 -1.99 -34.22 -36.87
CA LEU A 783 -2.52 -33.88 -35.55
C LEU A 783 -1.40 -33.67 -34.52
N THR A 784 -0.42 -34.57 -34.43
CA THR A 784 0.73 -34.41 -33.53
C THR A 784 1.58 -33.20 -33.91
N MET A 785 1.80 -32.92 -35.20
CA MET A 785 2.50 -31.72 -35.64
C MET A 785 1.73 -30.43 -35.27
N ARG A 786 0.39 -30.42 -35.35
CA ARG A 786 -0.44 -29.30 -34.87
C ARG A 786 -0.38 -29.12 -33.35
N VAL A 787 -0.40 -30.21 -32.58
CA VAL A 787 -0.29 -30.15 -31.10
C VAL A 787 1.10 -29.68 -30.68
N LEU A 788 2.17 -30.13 -31.34
CA LEU A 788 3.53 -29.63 -31.13
C LEU A 788 3.67 -28.16 -31.52
N LEU A 789 3.06 -27.71 -32.63
CA LEU A 789 3.04 -26.29 -33.00
C LEU A 789 2.24 -25.44 -32.00
N LEU A 790 1.14 -25.94 -31.45
CA LEU A 790 0.35 -25.25 -30.41
C LEU A 790 1.11 -25.19 -29.07
N LEU A 791 1.79 -26.25 -28.67
CA LEU A 791 2.65 -26.25 -27.48
C LEU A 791 3.86 -25.33 -27.67
N ALA A 792 4.52 -25.36 -28.84
CA ALA A 792 5.61 -24.44 -29.15
C ALA A 792 5.12 -22.98 -29.19
N ALA A 793 3.94 -22.70 -29.73
CA ALA A 793 3.34 -21.37 -29.72
C ALA A 793 2.97 -20.89 -28.31
N LEU A 794 2.46 -21.78 -27.44
CA LEU A 794 2.17 -21.46 -26.03
C LEU A 794 3.44 -21.21 -25.21
N VAL A 795 4.49 -22.01 -25.42
CA VAL A 795 5.80 -21.79 -24.78
C VAL A 795 6.45 -20.51 -25.30
N ALA A 796 6.37 -20.24 -26.61
CA ALA A 796 6.86 -19.00 -27.20
C ALA A 796 6.09 -17.77 -26.68
N ALA A 797 4.76 -17.85 -26.53
CA ALA A 797 3.95 -16.76 -25.99
C ALA A 797 4.22 -16.50 -24.50
N ALA A 798 4.46 -17.54 -23.71
CA ALA A 798 4.89 -17.40 -22.31
C ALA A 798 6.32 -16.86 -22.18
N ALA A 799 7.17 -17.04 -23.19
CA ALA A 799 8.54 -16.55 -23.26
C ALA A 799 8.71 -15.22 -24.03
N SER A 800 7.65 -14.64 -24.60
CA SER A 800 7.72 -13.41 -25.40
C SER A 800 7.45 -12.12 -24.63
N THR A 801 6.97 -12.22 -23.40
CA THR A 801 6.65 -11.04 -22.57
C THR A 801 7.81 -10.74 -21.64
N GLU A 802 8.45 -9.59 -21.86
CA GLU A 802 9.54 -9.09 -21.02
C GLU A 802 9.06 -8.80 -19.60
N THR A 803 9.94 -9.06 -18.64
CA THR A 803 9.70 -8.77 -17.22
C THR A 803 10.86 -7.97 -16.66
N PHE A 804 10.56 -7.01 -15.79
CA PHE A 804 11.50 -6.04 -15.25
C PHE A 804 11.80 -6.33 -13.77
N VAL A 805 11.79 -7.62 -13.41
CA VAL A 805 11.82 -8.11 -12.03
C VAL A 805 13.10 -7.69 -11.32
N GLY A 806 12.97 -6.84 -10.32
CA GLY A 806 14.10 -6.28 -9.59
C GLY A 806 14.99 -5.38 -10.47
N HIS A 807 14.53 -4.93 -11.64
CA HIS A 807 15.21 -3.88 -12.39
C HIS A 807 15.02 -2.58 -11.61
N GLN A 808 16.08 -1.80 -11.44
CA GLN A 808 16.02 -0.51 -10.75
C GLN A 808 16.16 0.63 -11.74
N VAL A 809 15.58 1.79 -11.41
CA VAL A 809 15.98 3.05 -12.06
C VAL A 809 16.91 3.78 -11.11
N LEU A 810 18.16 3.95 -11.54
CA LEU A 810 19.17 4.73 -10.84
C LEU A 810 19.17 6.16 -11.39
N ARG A 811 19.32 7.14 -10.50
CA ARG A 811 19.58 8.54 -10.86
C ARG A 811 21.01 8.90 -10.53
N ILE A 812 21.72 9.39 -11.54
CA ILE A 812 23.11 9.85 -11.45
C ILE A 812 23.11 11.35 -11.74
N VAL A 813 23.91 12.14 -11.02
CA VAL A 813 24.03 13.59 -11.23
C VAL A 813 25.52 13.95 -11.34
N PRO A 814 26.10 14.00 -12.56
CA PRO A 814 27.52 14.30 -12.74
C PRO A 814 27.87 15.70 -12.23
N THR A 815 28.86 15.79 -11.34
CA THR A 815 29.30 17.03 -10.68
C THR A 815 30.50 17.68 -11.37
N ASN A 816 31.25 16.91 -12.14
CA ASN A 816 32.46 17.32 -12.87
C ASN A 816 32.58 16.57 -14.21
N ASP A 817 33.47 17.04 -15.08
CA ASP A 817 33.61 16.52 -16.45
C ASP A 817 34.07 15.05 -16.52
N GLU A 818 34.83 14.58 -15.52
CA GLU A 818 35.28 13.17 -15.44
C GLU A 818 34.09 12.25 -15.12
N GLU A 819 33.24 12.62 -14.17
CA GLU A 819 31.97 11.92 -13.90
C GLU A 819 31.04 11.95 -15.13
N LEU A 820 30.94 13.09 -15.83
CA LEU A 820 30.08 13.21 -17.00
C LEU A 820 30.56 12.31 -18.15
N GLN A 821 31.87 12.29 -18.42
CA GLN A 821 32.45 11.41 -19.44
C GLN A 821 32.20 9.94 -19.10
N LYS A 822 32.46 9.50 -17.87
CA LYS A 822 32.21 8.11 -17.43
C LYS A 822 30.74 7.71 -17.58
N VAL A 823 29.81 8.62 -17.26
CA VAL A 823 28.36 8.36 -17.39
C VAL A 823 27.90 8.39 -18.86
N GLN A 824 28.62 9.05 -19.76
CA GLN A 824 28.44 8.94 -21.21
C GLN A 824 29.01 7.61 -21.75
N GLU A 825 30.17 7.16 -21.28
CA GLU A 825 30.78 5.87 -21.67
C GLU A 825 29.86 4.66 -21.33
N LEU A 826 29.02 4.76 -20.29
CA LEU A 826 27.97 3.77 -20.00
C LEU A 826 26.96 3.57 -21.14
N GLN A 827 26.81 4.52 -22.06
CA GLN A 827 25.87 4.42 -23.17
C GLN A 827 26.35 3.46 -24.27
N ASP A 828 27.65 3.15 -24.32
CA ASP A 828 28.27 2.24 -25.29
C ASP A 828 28.42 0.79 -24.76
N LEU A 829 28.11 0.54 -23.49
CA LEU A 829 28.21 -0.79 -22.84
C LEU A 829 26.97 -1.67 -23.14
N GLU A 830 26.86 -2.14 -24.39
CA GLU A 830 25.75 -2.98 -24.85
C GLU A 830 25.50 -4.23 -23.98
N GLU A 831 26.56 -4.84 -23.43
CA GLU A 831 26.46 -6.05 -22.60
C GLU A 831 25.71 -5.83 -21.27
N LEU A 832 25.62 -4.58 -20.79
CA LEU A 832 24.86 -4.23 -19.59
C LEU A 832 23.36 -3.99 -19.88
N GLN A 833 22.97 -3.86 -21.15
CA GLN A 833 21.58 -3.66 -21.61
C GLN A 833 20.85 -2.51 -20.89
N LEU A 834 21.57 -1.39 -20.70
CA LEU A 834 21.07 -0.20 -20.02
C LEU A 834 20.03 0.56 -20.86
N ASP A 835 18.96 1.02 -20.21
CA ASP A 835 17.88 1.77 -20.84
C ASP A 835 17.81 3.16 -20.20
N PHE A 836 18.39 4.14 -20.90
CA PHE A 836 18.42 5.53 -20.45
C PHE A 836 17.03 6.14 -20.62
N TRP A 837 16.41 6.47 -19.48
CA TRP A 837 15.14 7.17 -19.40
C TRP A 837 15.35 8.67 -19.58
N LEU A 838 16.36 9.24 -18.90
CA LEU A 838 16.91 10.56 -19.19
C LEU A 838 18.40 10.42 -19.52
N ALA A 839 18.79 10.77 -20.76
CA ALA A 839 20.16 10.68 -21.23
C ALA A 839 21.10 11.72 -20.56
N PRO A 840 22.42 11.51 -20.56
CA PRO A 840 23.43 12.50 -20.13
C PRO A 840 23.32 13.80 -20.93
N ARG A 841 23.32 14.94 -20.22
CA ARG A 841 23.07 16.28 -20.81
C ARG A 841 24.19 17.29 -20.57
N GLY A 842 24.86 17.18 -19.42
CA GLY A 842 25.81 18.16 -18.90
C GLY A 842 25.90 18.08 -17.37
N LEU A 843 26.80 18.88 -16.79
CA LEU A 843 27.03 18.92 -15.34
C LEU A 843 25.78 19.38 -14.57
N GLY A 844 25.51 18.75 -13.42
CA GLY A 844 24.37 19.07 -12.55
C GLY A 844 23.00 18.63 -13.08
N HIS A 845 22.92 17.99 -14.26
CA HIS A 845 21.67 17.45 -14.81
C HIS A 845 21.48 15.97 -14.42
N PRO A 846 20.26 15.55 -14.02
CA PRO A 846 19.99 14.15 -13.69
C PRO A 846 19.95 13.27 -14.94
N VAL A 847 20.62 12.13 -14.82
CA VAL A 847 20.60 11.00 -15.75
C VAL A 847 19.84 9.87 -15.06
N ASP A 848 18.72 9.46 -15.66
CA ASP A 848 17.91 8.35 -15.15
C ASP A 848 18.15 7.14 -16.04
N VAL A 849 18.61 6.04 -15.46
CA VAL A 849 18.93 4.80 -16.20
C VAL A 849 18.24 3.60 -15.56
N ARG A 850 17.42 2.89 -16.34
CA ARG A 850 16.89 1.58 -15.95
C ARG A 850 17.97 0.53 -16.17
N VAL A 851 18.31 -0.17 -15.10
CA VAL A 851 19.36 -1.19 -15.04
C VAL A 851 18.71 -2.57 -14.90
N PRO A 852 18.95 -3.52 -15.82
CA PRO A 852 18.50 -4.89 -15.66
C PRO A 852 19.05 -5.55 -14.40
N PHE A 853 18.30 -6.47 -13.79
CA PHE A 853 18.69 -7.09 -12.52
C PHE A 853 20.09 -7.75 -12.54
N PRO A 854 20.49 -8.49 -13.59
CA PRO A 854 21.86 -9.03 -13.70
C PRO A 854 22.95 -7.95 -13.76
N SER A 855 22.65 -6.79 -14.33
CA SER A 855 23.58 -5.68 -14.56
C SER A 855 23.75 -4.76 -13.35
N LEU A 856 22.88 -4.86 -12.33
CA LEU A 856 22.87 -3.96 -11.17
C LEU A 856 24.18 -3.96 -10.39
N GLN A 857 24.63 -5.13 -9.93
CA GLN A 857 25.83 -5.21 -9.09
C GLN A 857 27.11 -4.85 -9.88
N PRO A 858 27.30 -5.30 -11.14
CA PRO A 858 28.37 -4.78 -12.00
C PRO A 858 28.36 -3.26 -12.16
N LEU A 859 27.20 -2.65 -12.45
CA LEU A 859 27.12 -1.21 -12.67
C LEU A 859 27.35 -0.41 -11.37
N LYS A 860 26.75 -0.82 -10.25
CA LYS A 860 26.94 -0.16 -8.96
C LYS A 860 28.41 -0.19 -8.52
N ALA A 861 29.06 -1.36 -8.63
CA ALA A 861 30.49 -1.49 -8.37
C ALA A 861 31.34 -0.63 -9.33
N HIS A 862 30.96 -0.50 -10.60
CA HIS A 862 31.65 0.38 -11.56
C HIS A 862 31.50 1.87 -11.19
N LEU A 863 30.30 2.31 -10.80
CA LEU A 863 30.03 3.69 -10.36
C LEU A 863 30.82 4.01 -9.07
N GLU A 864 30.73 3.14 -8.07
CA GLU A 864 31.41 3.26 -6.77
C GLU A 864 32.93 3.27 -6.91
N ALA A 865 33.51 2.37 -7.71
CA ALA A 865 34.95 2.33 -7.98
C ALA A 865 35.47 3.57 -8.73
N ASN A 866 34.57 4.32 -9.38
CA ASN A 866 34.87 5.56 -10.09
C ASN A 866 34.49 6.83 -9.31
N GLY A 867 33.95 6.72 -8.10
CA GLY A 867 33.47 7.85 -7.28
C GLY A 867 32.12 8.45 -7.73
N VAL A 868 31.47 7.88 -8.75
CA VAL A 868 30.23 8.43 -9.32
C VAL A 868 29.06 8.15 -8.39
N SER A 869 28.53 9.21 -7.77
CA SER A 869 27.40 9.10 -6.85
C SER A 869 26.08 8.87 -7.57
N TYR A 870 25.28 7.92 -7.06
CA TYR A 870 23.94 7.59 -7.58
C TYR A 870 22.92 7.43 -6.45
N SER A 871 21.63 7.57 -6.78
CA SER A 871 20.51 7.17 -5.92
C SER A 871 19.58 6.21 -6.64
N ILE A 872 18.78 5.44 -5.89
CA ILE A 872 17.72 4.59 -6.45
C ILE A 872 16.44 5.41 -6.44
N VAL A 873 15.76 5.52 -7.59
CA VAL A 873 14.48 6.26 -7.71
C VAL A 873 13.30 5.29 -7.83
N ILE A 874 13.51 4.15 -8.48
CA ILE A 874 12.53 3.05 -8.55
C ILE A 874 13.26 1.75 -8.15
N GLU A 875 12.80 1.11 -7.07
CA GLU A 875 13.46 -0.08 -6.49
C GLU A 875 13.15 -1.38 -7.22
N ASP A 876 11.95 -1.52 -7.78
CA ASP A 876 11.53 -2.61 -8.68
C ASP A 876 10.56 -2.07 -9.74
N VAL A 877 11.01 -2.01 -10.98
CA VAL A 877 10.20 -1.59 -12.13
C VAL A 877 9.03 -2.54 -12.38
N GLN A 878 9.14 -3.85 -12.05
CA GLN A 878 8.04 -4.78 -12.23
C GLN A 878 6.85 -4.45 -11.32
N ALA A 879 7.09 -4.01 -10.08
CA ALA A 879 6.01 -3.66 -9.15
C ALA A 879 5.10 -2.53 -9.68
N LEU A 880 5.67 -1.55 -10.38
CA LEU A 880 4.91 -0.48 -11.04
C LEU A 880 4.19 -0.97 -12.31
N VAL A 881 4.80 -1.84 -13.11
CA VAL A 881 4.17 -2.47 -14.29
C VAL A 881 3.00 -3.38 -13.87
N ASP A 882 3.13 -4.11 -12.76
CA ASP A 882 2.06 -4.94 -12.21
C ASP A 882 0.90 -4.07 -11.68
N HIS A 883 1.18 -2.93 -11.03
CA HIS A 883 0.16 -1.98 -10.58
C HIS A 883 -0.63 -1.39 -11.75
N GLU A 884 0.08 -0.88 -12.77
CA GLU A 884 -0.52 -0.32 -14.00
C GLU A 884 -1.42 -1.34 -14.70
N ARG A 885 -0.96 -2.58 -14.85
CA ARG A 885 -1.76 -3.68 -15.42
C ARG A 885 -2.99 -4.00 -14.57
N MET A 886 -2.92 -3.92 -13.24
CA MET A 886 -4.09 -4.08 -12.36
C MET A 886 -5.11 -2.95 -12.51
N GLU A 887 -4.66 -1.69 -12.69
CA GLU A 887 -5.55 -0.55 -12.93
C GLU A 887 -6.29 -0.70 -14.27
N MET A 888 -5.58 -1.07 -15.36
CA MET A 888 -6.21 -1.37 -16.66
C MET A 888 -7.25 -2.50 -16.56
N LEU A 889 -6.92 -3.60 -15.87
CA LEU A 889 -7.83 -4.76 -15.74
C LEU A 889 -9.09 -4.44 -14.91
N ARG A 890 -9.02 -3.49 -13.96
CA ARG A 890 -10.19 -3.03 -13.20
C ARG A 890 -11.15 -2.19 -14.04
N GLY A 891 -10.62 -1.31 -14.91
CA GLY A 891 -11.44 -0.47 -15.78
C GLY A 891 -12.23 -1.25 -16.84
N ARG A 892 -11.69 -2.39 -17.31
CA ARG A 892 -12.27 -3.24 -18.39
C ARG A 892 -13.59 -3.96 -18.11
N ARG A 893 -14.28 -3.69 -17.00
CA ARG A 893 -15.48 -4.46 -16.60
C ARG A 893 -16.64 -4.41 -17.61
N GLN A 894 -16.71 -3.40 -18.49
CA GLN A 894 -17.62 -3.35 -19.65
C GLN A 894 -16.97 -2.60 -20.82
N LEU A 895 -17.32 -2.96 -22.07
CA LEU A 895 -17.02 -2.12 -23.23
C LEU A 895 -17.90 -0.85 -23.19
N PRO A 896 -17.34 0.36 -23.35
CA PRO A 896 -18.10 1.59 -23.22
C PRO A 896 -19.10 1.76 -24.37
N LEU A 897 -20.37 1.96 -24.03
CA LEU A 897 -21.47 2.19 -24.99
C LEU A 897 -21.49 3.62 -25.57
N SER A 898 -20.72 4.53 -24.99
CA SER A 898 -20.65 5.94 -25.39
C SER A 898 -19.35 6.58 -24.88
N THR A 899 -18.95 7.73 -25.44
CA THR A 899 -17.84 8.52 -24.90
C THR A 899 -18.19 9.20 -23.56
N SER A 900 -19.45 9.17 -23.11
CA SER A 900 -19.84 9.58 -21.75
C SER A 900 -19.67 8.50 -20.69
N THR A 901 -19.53 7.24 -21.10
CA THR A 901 -19.28 6.08 -20.22
C THR A 901 -17.86 5.50 -20.38
N PHE A 902 -17.02 6.17 -21.16
CA PHE A 902 -15.60 5.87 -21.30
C PHE A 902 -14.81 6.35 -20.07
N ASP A 903 -13.91 5.52 -19.54
CA ASP A 903 -13.07 5.86 -18.37
C ASP A 903 -11.80 6.60 -18.80
N TYR A 904 -11.76 7.92 -18.58
CA TYR A 904 -10.60 8.76 -18.89
C TYR A 904 -9.51 8.74 -17.80
N ALA A 905 -9.70 8.01 -16.71
CA ALA A 905 -8.75 7.89 -15.60
C ALA A 905 -7.94 6.58 -15.60
N THR A 906 -8.00 5.80 -16.70
CA THR A 906 -7.24 4.56 -16.89
C THR A 906 -6.51 4.52 -18.25
N TYR A 907 -5.59 3.57 -18.41
CA TYR A 907 -4.87 3.33 -19.67
C TYR A 907 -5.61 2.31 -20.55
N HIS A 908 -5.55 2.50 -21.87
CA HIS A 908 -6.36 1.78 -22.86
C HIS A 908 -5.51 1.11 -23.94
N THR A 909 -6.02 0.02 -24.54
CA THR A 909 -5.43 -0.61 -25.73
C THR A 909 -5.66 0.21 -26.99
N LEU A 910 -4.89 -0.10 -28.03
CA LEU A 910 -5.10 0.48 -29.36
C LEU A 910 -6.55 0.27 -29.85
N ASP A 911 -7.12 -0.91 -29.62
CA ASP A 911 -8.48 -1.25 -30.04
C ASP A 911 -9.54 -0.47 -29.23
N GLU A 912 -9.34 -0.33 -27.91
CA GLU A 912 -10.19 0.51 -27.04
C GLU A 912 -10.12 2.00 -27.46
N ILE A 913 -8.94 2.50 -27.85
CA ILE A 913 -8.75 3.88 -28.34
C ILE A 913 -9.39 4.08 -29.72
N TYR A 914 -9.22 3.14 -30.66
CA TYR A 914 -9.83 3.24 -31.98
C TYR A 914 -11.37 3.14 -31.91
N ALA A 915 -11.91 2.30 -31.02
CA ALA A 915 -13.34 2.27 -30.72
C ALA A 915 -13.84 3.59 -30.13
N PHE A 916 -13.09 4.22 -29.21
CA PHE A 916 -13.39 5.57 -28.72
C PHE A 916 -13.43 6.61 -29.84
N MET A 917 -12.47 6.58 -30.78
CA MET A 917 -12.43 7.51 -31.91
C MET A 917 -13.67 7.36 -32.81
N ASP A 918 -14.14 6.13 -33.04
CA ASP A 918 -15.35 5.87 -33.82
C ASP A 918 -16.63 6.27 -33.06
N LEU A 919 -16.71 6.04 -31.75
CA LEU A 919 -17.80 6.55 -30.90
C LEU A 919 -17.85 8.09 -30.91
N LEU A 920 -16.71 8.76 -30.79
CA LEU A 920 -16.65 10.23 -30.76
C LEU A 920 -17.09 10.85 -32.09
N VAL A 921 -16.75 10.22 -33.23
CA VAL A 921 -17.25 10.63 -34.55
C VAL A 921 -18.74 10.33 -34.73
N ALA A 922 -19.21 9.17 -34.29
CA ALA A 922 -20.63 8.79 -34.38
C ALA A 922 -21.55 9.68 -33.54
N GLU A 923 -21.07 10.13 -32.37
CA GLU A 923 -21.77 11.08 -31.50
C GLU A 923 -21.73 12.53 -32.03
N ASN A 924 -20.70 12.92 -32.80
CA ASN A 924 -20.43 14.32 -33.15
C ASN A 924 -20.14 14.55 -34.66
N PRO A 925 -20.94 13.98 -35.60
CA PRO A 925 -20.58 13.88 -37.02
C PRO A 925 -20.51 15.22 -37.78
N ASN A 926 -21.06 16.30 -37.21
CA ASN A 926 -21.00 17.65 -37.78
C ASN A 926 -19.72 18.41 -37.41
N LEU A 927 -18.94 17.91 -36.44
CA LEU A 927 -17.74 18.56 -35.90
C LEU A 927 -16.49 17.69 -36.07
N VAL A 928 -16.62 16.37 -35.87
CA VAL A 928 -15.51 15.43 -35.76
C VAL A 928 -15.54 14.43 -36.92
N SER A 929 -14.37 14.17 -37.52
CA SER A 929 -14.20 13.13 -38.55
C SER A 929 -12.87 12.40 -38.36
N LYS A 930 -12.84 11.09 -38.64
CA LYS A 930 -11.63 10.24 -38.58
C LYS A 930 -11.02 10.10 -39.98
N LEU A 931 -9.72 10.33 -40.10
CA LEU A 931 -8.95 10.22 -41.34
C LEU A 931 -7.88 9.13 -41.20
N GLU A 932 -7.74 8.24 -42.19
CA GLU A 932 -6.57 7.35 -42.32
C GLU A 932 -5.51 8.09 -43.15
N ILE A 933 -4.41 8.53 -42.54
CA ILE A 933 -3.35 9.31 -43.21
C ILE A 933 -2.29 8.44 -43.87
N GLY A 934 -2.23 7.16 -43.49
CA GLY A 934 -1.22 6.20 -43.90
C GLY A 934 -1.33 4.92 -43.08
N ARG A 935 -0.27 4.11 -43.10
CA ARG A 935 -0.19 2.88 -42.30
C ARG A 935 1.19 2.72 -41.69
N SER A 936 1.22 2.08 -40.53
CA SER A 936 2.44 1.72 -39.83
C SER A 936 3.21 0.59 -40.51
N THR A 937 4.40 0.31 -39.97
CA THR A 937 5.30 -0.77 -40.39
C THR A 937 4.62 -2.15 -40.44
N GLU A 938 3.85 -2.49 -39.41
CA GLU A 938 3.08 -3.73 -39.30
C GLU A 938 1.66 -3.58 -39.93
N ASN A 939 1.44 -2.55 -40.76
CA ASN A 939 0.23 -2.28 -41.54
C ASN A 939 -1.04 -2.04 -40.67
N ARG A 940 -0.90 -1.39 -39.52
CA ARG A 940 -2.03 -0.78 -38.78
C ARG A 940 -2.38 0.58 -39.40
N PRO A 941 -3.66 0.99 -39.43
CA PRO A 941 -4.04 2.30 -39.95
C PRO A 941 -3.57 3.43 -39.02
N LEU A 942 -3.06 4.52 -39.59
CA LEU A 942 -2.70 5.74 -38.84
C LEU A 942 -3.90 6.69 -38.86
N TYR A 943 -4.54 6.86 -37.71
CA TYR A 943 -5.81 7.59 -37.59
C TYR A 943 -5.65 8.96 -36.93
N VAL A 944 -6.16 10.00 -37.60
CA VAL A 944 -6.21 11.38 -37.12
C VAL A 944 -7.67 11.80 -36.94
N LEU A 945 -8.01 12.43 -35.82
CA LEU A 945 -9.27 13.13 -35.65
C LEU A 945 -9.15 14.57 -36.17
N ARG A 946 -10.02 14.95 -37.11
CA ARG A 946 -10.20 16.34 -37.56
C ARG A 946 -11.43 16.94 -36.88
N PHE A 947 -11.22 18.02 -36.14
CA PHE A 947 -12.25 18.89 -35.58
C PHE A 947 -12.39 20.14 -36.45
N SER A 948 -13.58 20.39 -36.99
CA SER A 948 -13.81 21.48 -37.95
C SER A 948 -15.26 21.94 -37.96
N LYS A 949 -15.49 23.26 -38.07
CA LYS A 949 -16.81 23.85 -38.36
C LYS A 949 -17.08 23.98 -39.87
N GLY A 950 -16.44 23.14 -40.69
CA GLY A 950 -16.58 23.10 -42.14
C GLY A 950 -15.54 23.96 -42.90
N GLY A 951 -15.77 24.17 -44.19
CA GLY A 951 -14.82 24.86 -45.10
C GLY A 951 -13.73 23.94 -45.67
N THR A 952 -12.88 24.50 -46.54
CA THR A 952 -11.80 23.78 -47.25
C THR A 952 -10.45 24.45 -46.99
N ASN A 953 -9.40 23.64 -46.82
CA ASN A 953 -8.02 24.04 -46.53
C ASN A 953 -7.88 25.26 -45.58
N ARG A 954 -8.55 25.20 -44.42
CA ARG A 954 -8.48 26.26 -43.40
C ARG A 954 -7.11 26.24 -42.70
N PRO A 955 -6.67 27.38 -42.12
CA PRO A 955 -5.49 27.38 -41.26
C PRO A 955 -5.67 26.35 -40.14
N ALA A 956 -4.66 25.53 -39.84
CA ALA A 956 -4.85 24.39 -38.94
C ALA A 956 -3.85 24.34 -37.78
N VAL A 957 -4.28 23.71 -36.69
CA VAL A 957 -3.43 23.25 -35.59
C VAL A 957 -3.26 21.74 -35.73
N TRP A 958 -2.03 21.25 -35.64
CA TRP A 958 -1.73 19.83 -35.51
C TRP A 958 -1.30 19.51 -34.07
N ILE A 959 -1.78 18.40 -33.53
CA ILE A 959 -1.37 17.85 -32.23
C ILE A 959 -1.15 16.34 -32.41
N ASP A 960 -0.02 15.82 -31.93
CA ASP A 960 0.25 14.38 -31.88
C ASP A 960 0.69 13.91 -30.50
N THR A 961 0.31 12.68 -30.16
CA THR A 961 0.69 11.99 -28.93
C THR A 961 1.22 10.59 -29.23
N GLY A 962 2.07 10.06 -28.35
CA GLY A 962 2.45 8.65 -28.39
C GLY A 962 3.34 8.24 -29.57
N ILE A 963 4.14 9.17 -30.11
CA ILE A 963 5.16 8.87 -31.14
C ILE A 963 6.27 7.97 -30.57
N HIS A 964 6.60 8.07 -29.28
CA HIS A 964 7.26 6.98 -28.56
C HIS A 964 6.23 6.15 -27.81
N SER A 965 6.36 4.83 -27.90
CA SER A 965 5.30 3.94 -27.44
C SER A 965 5.17 3.77 -25.92
N ARG A 966 6.24 4.01 -25.15
CA ARG A 966 6.25 3.85 -23.68
C ARG A 966 5.65 5.02 -22.90
N GLU A 967 5.36 6.13 -23.57
CA GLU A 967 5.01 7.42 -22.96
C GLU A 967 3.48 7.52 -22.74
N TRP A 968 2.89 6.51 -22.09
CA TRP A 968 1.43 6.21 -22.09
C TRP A 968 0.50 7.34 -21.64
N VAL A 969 0.97 8.25 -20.78
CA VAL A 969 0.22 9.45 -20.37
C VAL A 969 -0.11 10.36 -21.55
N THR A 970 0.68 10.33 -22.62
CA THR A 970 0.47 11.14 -23.83
C THR A 970 -0.77 10.67 -24.58
N GLN A 971 -0.87 9.38 -24.95
CA GLN A 971 -2.05 8.81 -25.62
C GLN A 971 -3.31 9.01 -24.77
N ALA A 972 -3.22 8.76 -23.46
CA ALA A 972 -4.35 8.93 -22.54
C ALA A 972 -4.81 10.39 -22.43
N SER A 973 -3.86 11.35 -22.43
CA SER A 973 -4.19 12.78 -22.53
C SER A 973 -4.82 13.13 -23.88
N GLY A 974 -4.37 12.51 -24.98
CA GLY A 974 -4.96 12.64 -26.33
C GLY A 974 -6.46 12.27 -26.37
N ILE A 975 -6.84 11.14 -25.75
CA ILE A 975 -8.25 10.74 -25.58
C ILE A 975 -9.03 11.82 -24.84
N TRP A 976 -8.48 12.34 -23.74
CA TRP A 976 -9.12 13.39 -22.94
C TRP A 976 -9.25 14.72 -23.70
N PHE A 977 -8.22 15.15 -24.44
CA PHE A 977 -8.29 16.34 -25.31
C PHE A 977 -9.38 16.20 -26.36
N ALA A 978 -9.48 15.03 -27.01
CA ALA A 978 -10.50 14.76 -28.02
C ALA A 978 -11.93 14.94 -27.46
N LYS A 979 -12.21 14.41 -26.27
CA LYS A 979 -13.50 14.63 -25.59
C LYS A 979 -13.67 16.08 -25.13
N LYS A 980 -12.62 16.71 -24.62
CA LYS A 980 -12.66 18.09 -24.12
C LYS A 980 -12.96 19.10 -25.24
N ILE A 981 -12.41 18.91 -26.43
CA ILE A 981 -12.74 19.72 -27.61
C ILE A 981 -14.24 19.66 -27.90
N VAL A 982 -14.83 18.46 -27.91
CA VAL A 982 -16.28 18.27 -28.13
C VAL A 982 -17.12 18.96 -27.05
N LEU A 983 -16.76 18.83 -25.77
CA LEU A 983 -17.51 19.45 -24.67
C LEU A 983 -17.45 20.99 -24.66
N ASP A 984 -16.31 21.56 -25.07
CA ASP A 984 -16.05 23.00 -24.96
C ASP A 984 -16.37 23.80 -26.24
N HIS A 985 -16.61 23.17 -27.41
CA HIS A 985 -16.64 23.87 -28.71
C HIS A 985 -17.71 24.97 -28.89
N GLU A 986 -18.75 24.96 -28.05
CA GLU A 986 -19.78 26.00 -27.94
C GLU A 986 -19.76 26.71 -26.58
N ASN A 987 -19.12 26.13 -25.56
CA ASN A 987 -19.19 26.58 -24.16
C ASN A 987 -17.96 27.41 -23.72
N ASP A 988 -16.85 27.32 -24.43
CA ASP A 988 -15.63 28.10 -24.18
C ASP A 988 -15.36 29.05 -25.36
N GLU A 989 -15.52 30.35 -25.14
CA GLU A 989 -15.30 31.37 -26.20
C GLU A 989 -13.89 31.27 -26.81
N GLY A 990 -12.90 30.84 -26.03
CA GLY A 990 -11.53 30.64 -26.49
C GLY A 990 -11.41 29.55 -27.54
N LEU A 991 -11.89 28.34 -27.24
CA LEU A 991 -11.89 27.22 -28.17
C LEU A 991 -12.87 27.45 -29.33
N ALA A 992 -14.07 27.97 -29.06
CA ALA A 992 -15.07 28.24 -30.09
C ALA A 992 -14.49 29.14 -31.18
N SER A 993 -13.85 30.25 -30.80
CA SER A 993 -13.21 31.20 -31.72
C SER A 993 -11.92 30.69 -32.38
N VAL A 994 -11.30 29.61 -31.87
CA VAL A 994 -10.29 28.84 -32.60
C VAL A 994 -10.97 28.01 -33.68
N LEU A 995 -11.98 27.20 -33.33
CA LEU A 995 -12.71 26.34 -34.28
C LEU A 995 -13.53 27.12 -35.32
N ASP A 996 -13.86 28.39 -35.08
CA ASP A 996 -14.49 29.30 -36.05
C ASP A 996 -13.51 29.76 -37.14
N LYS A 997 -12.21 29.82 -36.86
CA LYS A 997 -11.17 30.24 -37.82
C LYS A 997 -10.29 29.10 -38.35
N MET A 998 -10.11 28.06 -37.55
CA MET A 998 -9.12 27.01 -37.76
C MET A 998 -9.74 25.61 -37.68
N ASP A 999 -9.05 24.64 -38.26
CA ASP A 999 -9.25 23.22 -37.98
C ASP A 999 -8.25 22.74 -36.91
N ILE A 1000 -8.59 21.71 -36.15
CA ILE A 1000 -7.66 20.99 -35.26
C ILE A 1000 -7.53 19.55 -35.76
N PHE A 1001 -6.30 19.08 -35.95
CA PHE A 1001 -5.95 17.69 -36.21
C PHE A 1001 -5.29 17.09 -34.98
N LEU A 1002 -5.72 15.90 -34.57
CA LEU A 1002 -5.23 15.20 -33.38
C LEU A 1002 -4.94 13.72 -33.70
N GLU A 1003 -3.66 13.34 -33.68
CA GLU A 1003 -3.22 11.95 -33.82
C GLU A 1003 -2.95 11.34 -32.43
N ILE A 1004 -3.86 10.49 -31.96
CA ILE A 1004 -3.83 9.98 -30.58
C ILE A 1004 -2.73 8.93 -30.37
N VAL A 1005 -2.44 8.09 -31.37
CA VAL A 1005 -1.44 7.01 -31.27
C VAL A 1005 -0.56 6.98 -32.51
N THR A 1006 0.45 7.85 -32.52
CA THR A 1006 1.35 8.07 -33.66
C THR A 1006 2.27 6.88 -33.98
N ASN A 1007 2.62 6.07 -32.97
CA ASN A 1007 3.38 4.83 -33.13
C ASN A 1007 2.54 3.63 -32.62
N PRO A 1008 1.54 3.17 -33.40
CA PRO A 1008 0.60 2.14 -32.95
C PRO A 1008 1.26 0.76 -32.79
N ASP A 1009 2.31 0.48 -33.57
CA ASP A 1009 3.01 -0.80 -33.53
C ASP A 1009 3.86 -0.93 -32.27
N GLY A 1010 4.63 0.11 -31.94
CA GLY A 1010 5.31 0.20 -30.66
C GLY A 1010 4.32 0.16 -29.50
N PHE A 1011 3.18 0.87 -29.59
CA PHE A 1011 2.19 0.93 -28.51
C PHE A 1011 1.60 -0.45 -28.20
N VAL A 1012 1.17 -1.20 -29.22
CA VAL A 1012 0.74 -2.61 -29.06
C VAL A 1012 1.88 -3.48 -28.53
N PHE A 1013 3.13 -3.26 -28.96
CA PHE A 1013 4.29 -3.98 -28.44
C PHE A 1013 4.56 -3.69 -26.95
N THR A 1014 4.29 -2.46 -26.47
CA THR A 1014 4.41 -2.14 -25.03
C THR A 1014 3.36 -2.82 -24.16
N GLN A 1015 2.17 -3.07 -24.70
CA GLN A 1015 1.08 -3.73 -23.99
C GLN A 1015 1.22 -5.27 -23.99
N THR A 1016 1.74 -5.82 -25.10
CA THR A 1016 1.81 -7.28 -25.32
C THR A 1016 3.14 -7.91 -24.94
N GLN A 1017 4.27 -7.22 -25.11
CA GLN A 1017 5.61 -7.81 -25.01
C GLN A 1017 6.55 -7.02 -24.09
N ASN A 1018 6.90 -5.76 -24.41
CA ASN A 1018 7.91 -4.99 -23.65
C ASN A 1018 7.44 -3.56 -23.34
N ARG A 1019 6.98 -3.34 -22.10
CA ARG A 1019 6.44 -2.05 -21.61
C ARG A 1019 7.41 -0.85 -21.72
N MET A 1020 8.71 -1.11 -21.84
CA MET A 1020 9.77 -0.09 -21.97
C MET A 1020 10.15 0.23 -23.42
N TRP A 1021 9.49 -0.38 -24.41
CA TRP A 1021 9.79 -0.14 -25.83
C TRP A 1021 9.47 1.29 -26.27
N ARG A 1022 10.43 1.97 -26.89
CA ARG A 1022 10.31 3.36 -27.36
C ARG A 1022 10.03 3.48 -28.87
N LYS A 1023 10.74 2.67 -29.66
CA LYS A 1023 10.94 2.79 -31.12
C LYS A 1023 9.73 2.35 -31.97
N THR A 1024 9.82 2.53 -33.28
CA THR A 1024 8.95 1.85 -34.27
C THR A 1024 9.18 0.31 -34.26
N ARG A 1025 8.61 -0.43 -35.22
CA ARG A 1025 8.79 -1.89 -35.36
C ARG A 1025 9.49 -2.32 -36.65
N SER A 1026 10.16 -1.40 -37.35
CA SER A 1026 10.87 -1.65 -38.60
C SER A 1026 12.01 -2.67 -38.48
N ARG A 1027 12.27 -3.42 -39.55
CA ARG A 1027 13.30 -4.47 -39.60
C ARG A 1027 14.42 -4.07 -40.55
N HIS A 1028 15.65 -4.06 -40.06
CA HIS A 1028 16.82 -3.55 -40.78
C HIS A 1028 17.63 -4.69 -41.40
N PRO A 1029 17.81 -4.74 -42.74
CA PRO A 1029 18.61 -5.77 -43.39
C PRO A 1029 20.04 -5.83 -42.83
N GLY A 1030 20.46 -7.00 -42.34
CA GLY A 1030 21.77 -7.21 -41.74
C GLY A 1030 21.86 -6.94 -40.23
N SER A 1031 20.77 -6.56 -39.56
CA SER A 1031 20.71 -6.46 -38.09
C SER A 1031 19.63 -7.38 -37.51
N THR A 1032 19.84 -7.84 -36.28
CA THR A 1032 18.84 -8.51 -35.44
C THR A 1032 17.96 -7.52 -34.67
N CYS A 1033 18.40 -6.27 -34.55
CA CYS A 1033 17.70 -5.22 -33.81
C CYS A 1033 16.57 -4.58 -34.63
N VAL A 1034 15.55 -4.09 -33.92
CA VAL A 1034 14.25 -3.69 -34.48
C VAL A 1034 13.93 -2.24 -34.11
N GLY A 1035 13.24 -1.55 -35.02
CA GLY A 1035 12.75 -0.19 -34.85
C GLY A 1035 13.79 0.90 -35.12
N VAL A 1036 13.29 2.12 -35.22
CA VAL A 1036 13.99 3.40 -35.31
C VAL A 1036 13.39 4.32 -34.25
N ASP A 1037 14.14 5.29 -33.73
CA ASP A 1037 13.57 6.36 -32.93
C ASP A 1037 12.81 7.32 -33.87
N PRO A 1038 11.46 7.36 -33.83
CA PRO A 1038 10.69 8.18 -34.76
C PRO A 1038 10.90 9.68 -34.54
N ASN A 1039 11.37 10.12 -33.37
CA ASN A 1039 11.80 11.51 -33.12
C ASN A 1039 13.32 11.70 -33.30
N ARG A 1040 13.96 10.85 -34.13
CA ARG A 1040 15.29 11.05 -34.75
C ARG A 1040 15.28 10.85 -36.27
N ASN A 1041 14.13 10.50 -36.85
CA ASN A 1041 14.02 10.12 -38.26
C ASN A 1041 13.69 11.28 -39.22
N TRP A 1042 13.38 12.48 -38.72
CA TRP A 1042 12.91 13.60 -39.54
C TRP A 1042 14.04 14.31 -40.30
N ASP A 1043 13.71 14.97 -41.41
CA ASP A 1043 14.65 15.67 -42.29
C ASP A 1043 15.09 17.05 -41.74
N ALA A 1044 15.65 17.06 -40.52
CA ALA A 1044 16.14 18.24 -39.82
C ALA A 1044 17.46 17.95 -39.09
N GLY A 1045 18.58 18.18 -39.79
CA GLY A 1045 19.91 17.83 -39.29
C GLY A 1045 20.16 16.31 -39.19
N PHE A 1046 19.36 15.51 -39.90
CA PHE A 1046 19.34 14.03 -39.85
C PHE A 1046 20.74 13.39 -39.84
N GLY A 1047 20.96 12.42 -38.94
CA GLY A 1047 22.23 11.69 -38.82
C GLY A 1047 23.40 12.50 -38.23
N GLY A 1048 23.12 13.67 -37.67
CA GLY A 1048 24.03 14.50 -36.88
C GLY A 1048 24.09 14.10 -35.39
N PRO A 1049 24.70 14.95 -34.53
CA PRO A 1049 24.82 14.68 -33.09
C PRO A 1049 23.47 14.58 -32.37
N GLY A 1050 23.39 13.72 -31.35
CA GLY A 1050 22.15 13.48 -30.59
C GLY A 1050 21.27 12.34 -31.12
N ALA A 1051 21.74 11.64 -32.17
CA ALA A 1051 21.17 10.39 -32.67
C ALA A 1051 22.27 9.35 -32.90
N SER A 1052 21.89 8.06 -32.89
CA SER A 1052 22.82 6.95 -33.12
C SER A 1052 22.70 6.36 -34.52
N ARG A 1053 23.83 5.83 -35.04
CA ARG A 1053 23.91 5.03 -36.27
C ARG A 1053 23.72 3.53 -36.03
N ASN A 1054 23.71 3.09 -34.77
CA ASN A 1054 23.59 1.70 -34.38
C ASN A 1054 22.10 1.30 -34.31
N PRO A 1055 21.60 0.31 -35.11
CA PRO A 1055 20.21 -0.14 -35.07
C PRO A 1055 19.70 -0.65 -33.71
N CYS A 1056 20.63 -1.08 -32.84
CA CYS A 1056 20.29 -1.55 -31.49
C CYS A 1056 20.02 -0.41 -30.51
N SER A 1057 20.58 0.78 -30.73
CA SER A 1057 20.40 1.95 -29.86
C SER A 1057 18.95 2.45 -29.83
N GLU A 1058 18.48 2.90 -28.65
CA GLU A 1058 17.15 3.51 -28.50
C GLU A 1058 17.02 4.89 -29.17
N THR A 1059 18.12 5.49 -29.64
CA THR A 1059 18.14 6.75 -30.41
C THR A 1059 18.59 6.55 -31.87
N TYR A 1060 18.47 5.34 -32.40
CA TYR A 1060 18.80 5.04 -33.81
C TYR A 1060 17.98 5.90 -34.77
N HIS A 1061 18.63 6.67 -35.65
CA HIS A 1061 17.93 7.57 -36.58
C HIS A 1061 17.33 6.87 -37.81
N GLY A 1062 17.62 5.60 -38.06
CA GLY A 1062 17.17 4.88 -39.27
C GLY A 1062 18.10 5.07 -40.48
N PRO A 1063 17.86 4.36 -41.59
CA PRO A 1063 18.75 4.34 -42.75
C PRO A 1063 18.77 5.64 -43.56
N TYR A 1064 17.68 6.42 -43.55
CA TYR A 1064 17.55 7.73 -44.22
C TYR A 1064 16.38 8.52 -43.62
N ALA A 1065 16.31 9.82 -43.87
CA ALA A 1065 15.27 10.67 -43.31
C ALA A 1065 13.88 10.31 -43.85
N ASN A 1066 12.91 10.19 -42.94
CA ASN A 1066 11.53 9.76 -43.19
C ASN A 1066 11.47 8.32 -43.77
N SER A 1067 12.32 7.42 -43.26
CA SER A 1067 12.28 5.98 -43.56
C SER A 1067 11.08 5.28 -42.93
N GLU A 1068 10.64 5.75 -41.77
CA GLU A 1068 9.56 5.12 -41.01
C GLU A 1068 8.21 5.55 -41.61
N PRO A 1069 7.33 4.61 -41.98
CA PRO A 1069 6.08 4.95 -42.66
C PRO A 1069 5.13 5.78 -41.77
N GLU A 1070 5.26 5.67 -40.45
CA GLU A 1070 4.56 6.51 -39.45
C GLU A 1070 4.95 7.99 -39.62
N VAL A 1071 6.27 8.29 -39.58
CA VAL A 1071 6.81 9.64 -39.80
C VAL A 1071 6.48 10.14 -41.21
N LYS A 1072 6.63 9.26 -42.21
CA LYS A 1072 6.38 9.59 -43.62
C LYS A 1072 4.93 9.99 -43.89
N ALA A 1073 3.95 9.37 -43.22
CA ALA A 1073 2.54 9.71 -43.34
C ALA A 1073 2.25 11.14 -42.85
N ILE A 1074 2.81 11.55 -41.71
CA ILE A 1074 2.68 12.92 -41.20
C ILE A 1074 3.38 13.92 -42.13
N VAL A 1075 4.60 13.60 -42.59
CA VAL A 1075 5.36 14.43 -43.54
C VAL A 1075 4.57 14.69 -44.82
N ASP A 1076 3.92 13.67 -45.37
CA ASP A 1076 3.08 13.79 -46.56
C ASP A 1076 1.78 14.54 -46.26
N PHE A 1077 1.12 14.27 -45.12
CA PHE A 1077 -0.09 14.99 -44.71
C PHE A 1077 0.17 16.50 -44.55
N VAL A 1078 1.22 16.87 -43.82
CA VAL A 1078 1.62 18.26 -43.57
C VAL A 1078 1.91 18.99 -44.89
N LYS A 1079 2.67 18.36 -45.80
CA LYS A 1079 2.99 18.93 -47.11
C LYS A 1079 1.77 19.05 -48.04
N ASN A 1080 0.88 18.06 -48.03
CA ASN A 1080 -0.33 18.07 -48.86
C ASN A 1080 -1.40 19.04 -48.34
N HIS A 1081 -1.48 19.26 -47.03
CA HIS A 1081 -2.35 20.27 -46.43
C HIS A 1081 -1.83 21.69 -46.67
N GLY A 1082 -0.53 21.92 -46.42
CA GLY A 1082 0.17 23.19 -46.69
C GLY A 1082 -0.24 24.39 -45.82
N ASN A 1083 -1.38 24.33 -45.11
CA ASN A 1083 -1.92 25.45 -44.32
C ASN A 1083 -1.91 25.22 -42.79
N ILE A 1084 -1.07 24.31 -42.27
CA ILE A 1084 -0.88 24.14 -40.82
C ILE A 1084 -0.07 25.32 -40.29
N LYS A 1085 -0.50 25.92 -39.16
CA LYS A 1085 0.12 27.13 -38.56
C LYS A 1085 0.77 26.88 -37.20
N ALA A 1086 0.29 25.88 -36.48
CA ALA A 1086 0.87 25.40 -35.23
C ALA A 1086 0.95 23.87 -35.24
N PHE A 1087 1.99 23.32 -34.61
CA PHE A 1087 2.25 21.90 -34.53
C PHE A 1087 2.75 21.57 -33.12
N VAL A 1088 2.11 20.63 -32.44
CA VAL A 1088 2.43 20.27 -31.05
C VAL A 1088 2.62 18.76 -30.90
N SER A 1089 3.87 18.32 -30.75
CA SER A 1089 4.18 16.92 -30.43
C SER A 1089 4.27 16.73 -28.92
N ILE A 1090 3.71 15.64 -28.38
CA ILE A 1090 3.53 15.45 -26.93
C ILE A 1090 4.16 14.14 -26.47
N HIS A 1091 5.16 14.28 -25.58
CA HIS A 1091 6.01 13.25 -24.98
C HIS A 1091 5.82 13.14 -23.46
N SER A 1092 6.43 12.14 -22.85
CA SER A 1092 6.83 12.20 -21.44
C SER A 1092 8.22 11.57 -21.26
N TYR A 1093 8.99 11.89 -20.22
CA TYR A 1093 8.72 12.74 -19.07
C TYR A 1093 9.87 13.72 -18.83
N SER A 1094 9.55 14.91 -18.31
CA SER A 1094 10.50 15.83 -17.65
C SER A 1094 9.84 17.13 -17.15
N GLN A 1095 8.55 17.39 -17.44
CA GLN A 1095 7.88 18.67 -17.25
C GLN A 1095 8.60 19.81 -18.01
N LEU A 1096 8.64 19.71 -19.35
CA LEU A 1096 9.24 20.71 -20.24
C LEU A 1096 8.23 21.18 -21.31
N LEU A 1097 8.34 22.45 -21.73
CA LEU A 1097 7.73 22.97 -22.95
C LEU A 1097 8.83 23.56 -23.84
N LEU A 1098 9.18 22.84 -24.91
CA LEU A 1098 10.32 23.16 -25.77
C LEU A 1098 9.88 23.71 -27.13
N TYR A 1099 10.74 24.50 -27.75
CA TYR A 1099 10.63 24.97 -29.14
C TYR A 1099 11.96 24.72 -29.89
N PRO A 1100 12.03 24.91 -31.22
CA PRO A 1100 13.24 24.59 -31.98
C PRO A 1100 14.42 25.55 -31.70
N TYR A 1101 15.68 25.17 -31.90
CA TYR A 1101 16.13 23.89 -32.46
C TYR A 1101 16.67 22.91 -31.40
N GLY A 1102 16.63 21.63 -31.73
CA GLY A 1102 17.37 20.54 -31.08
C GLY A 1102 18.67 20.20 -31.78
N TYR A 1103 18.73 20.25 -33.12
CA TYR A 1103 19.92 19.81 -33.88
C TYR A 1103 21.07 20.83 -33.89
N THR A 1104 20.80 22.12 -33.67
CA THR A 1104 21.78 23.23 -33.79
C THR A 1104 21.65 24.24 -32.65
N THR A 1105 22.78 24.85 -32.26
CA THR A 1105 22.85 25.95 -31.28
C THR A 1105 22.46 27.31 -31.87
N THR A 1106 22.28 27.40 -33.19
CA THR A 1106 21.80 28.63 -33.84
C THR A 1106 20.32 28.84 -33.48
N PRO A 1107 19.92 29.95 -32.85
CA PRO A 1107 18.52 30.15 -32.48
C PRO A 1107 17.60 30.34 -33.70
N VAL A 1108 16.34 29.94 -33.56
CA VAL A 1108 15.29 30.25 -34.55
C VAL A 1108 15.06 31.77 -34.68
N PRO A 1109 14.79 32.29 -35.89
CA PRO A 1109 14.41 33.70 -36.10
C PRO A 1109 13.29 34.21 -35.18
N ASP A 1110 12.31 33.34 -34.86
CA ASP A 1110 11.16 33.69 -34.03
C ASP A 1110 11.38 33.48 -32.51
N GLN A 1111 12.61 33.21 -32.04
CA GLN A 1111 12.90 32.77 -30.66
C GLN A 1111 12.20 33.62 -29.60
N LYS A 1112 12.24 34.96 -29.75
CA LYS A 1112 11.62 35.90 -28.81
C LYS A 1112 10.11 35.70 -28.68
N GLU A 1113 9.43 35.39 -29.78
CA GLU A 1113 7.98 35.16 -29.78
C GLU A 1113 7.65 33.77 -29.22
N LEU A 1114 8.36 32.73 -29.65
CA LEU A 1114 8.15 31.36 -29.15
C LEU A 1114 8.39 31.26 -27.65
N HIS A 1115 9.44 31.91 -27.13
CA HIS A 1115 9.72 31.97 -25.69
C HIS A 1115 8.63 32.70 -24.90
N GLN A 1116 8.06 33.79 -25.43
CA GLN A 1116 6.93 34.51 -24.81
C GLN A 1116 5.60 33.74 -24.88
N ILE A 1117 5.43 32.82 -25.86
CA ILE A 1117 4.31 31.89 -25.89
C ILE A 1117 4.52 30.81 -24.83
N SER A 1118 5.72 30.21 -24.76
CA SER A 1118 6.04 29.17 -23.77
C SER A 1118 5.92 29.67 -22.32
N GLU A 1119 6.40 30.88 -22.01
CA GLU A 1119 6.24 31.53 -20.71
C GLU A 1119 4.76 31.58 -20.29
N LYS A 1120 3.89 32.08 -21.16
CA LYS A 1120 2.44 32.18 -20.90
C LYS A 1120 1.75 30.82 -20.82
N ALA A 1121 2.16 29.88 -21.67
CA ALA A 1121 1.60 28.53 -21.71
C ALA A 1121 1.97 27.73 -20.45
N VAL A 1122 3.21 27.84 -19.97
CA VAL A 1122 3.66 27.29 -18.68
C VAL A 1122 2.95 27.99 -17.52
N ALA A 1123 2.86 29.32 -17.50
CA ALA A 1123 2.13 30.03 -16.44
C ALA A 1123 0.65 29.60 -16.37
N ALA A 1124 -0.01 29.37 -17.51
CA ALA A 1124 -1.37 28.83 -17.56
C ALA A 1124 -1.45 27.38 -17.04
N LEU A 1125 -0.50 26.51 -17.40
CA LEU A 1125 -0.40 25.13 -16.90
C LEU A 1125 -0.23 25.10 -15.37
N SER A 1126 0.81 25.78 -14.87
CA SER A 1126 1.13 25.81 -13.44
C SER A 1126 0.03 26.45 -12.59
N SER A 1127 -0.86 27.27 -13.17
CA SER A 1127 -1.97 27.89 -12.43
C SER A 1127 -3.01 26.90 -11.88
N LEU A 1128 -3.07 25.67 -12.41
CA LEU A 1128 -4.09 24.69 -12.01
C LEU A 1128 -3.66 23.79 -10.84
N TYR A 1129 -2.41 23.31 -10.84
CA TYR A 1129 -1.90 22.34 -9.85
C TYR A 1129 -0.50 22.68 -9.30
N GLY A 1130 0.03 23.87 -9.58
CA GLY A 1130 1.40 24.25 -9.20
C GLY A 1130 2.51 23.54 -9.97
N THR A 1131 2.19 22.68 -10.94
CA THR A 1131 3.15 21.85 -11.69
C THR A 1131 4.16 22.72 -12.42
N ASN A 1132 5.41 22.69 -11.96
CA ASN A 1132 6.48 23.52 -12.48
C ASN A 1132 7.05 22.92 -13.78
N TYR A 1133 6.99 23.67 -14.88
CA TYR A 1133 7.58 23.29 -16.17
C TYR A 1133 8.74 24.23 -16.54
N LYS A 1134 9.84 23.68 -17.08
CA LYS A 1134 10.90 24.50 -17.70
C LYS A 1134 10.62 24.69 -19.19
N TYR A 1135 11.11 25.78 -19.78
CA TYR A 1135 10.89 26.07 -21.21
C TYR A 1135 12.10 26.73 -21.87
N GLY A 1136 12.19 26.61 -23.20
CA GLY A 1136 13.31 27.10 -24.01
C GLY A 1136 13.50 26.30 -25.30
N SER A 1137 14.59 26.57 -26.02
CA SER A 1137 14.98 25.74 -27.16
C SER A 1137 15.37 24.33 -26.71
N ILE A 1138 15.04 23.29 -27.50
CA ILE A 1138 15.37 21.88 -27.19
C ILE A 1138 16.84 21.75 -26.75
N ILE A 1139 17.79 22.24 -27.57
CA ILE A 1139 19.22 22.07 -27.32
C ILE A 1139 19.72 22.71 -26.01
N THR A 1140 19.07 23.76 -25.53
CA THR A 1140 19.46 24.49 -24.30
C THR A 1140 18.77 23.98 -23.04
N THR A 1141 17.64 23.29 -23.19
CA THR A 1141 16.74 22.98 -22.06
C THR A 1141 16.58 21.46 -21.84
N ILE A 1142 16.82 20.65 -22.86
CA ILE A 1142 17.00 19.19 -22.73
C ILE A 1142 18.45 18.80 -23.09
N TYR A 1143 18.79 18.62 -24.36
CA TYR A 1143 20.12 18.27 -24.88
C TYR A 1143 20.11 18.38 -26.43
N GLN A 1144 21.27 18.30 -27.10
CA GLN A 1144 21.33 18.31 -28.58
C GLN A 1144 20.72 17.03 -29.18
N ALA A 1145 19.75 17.18 -30.08
CA ALA A 1145 19.02 16.08 -30.71
C ALA A 1145 18.78 16.35 -32.20
N SER A 1146 19.39 15.54 -33.08
CA SER A 1146 19.17 15.63 -34.54
C SER A 1146 17.95 14.86 -35.03
N GLY A 1147 17.30 15.35 -36.09
CA GLY A 1147 16.21 14.64 -36.78
C GLY A 1147 14.89 14.63 -36.01
N GLY A 1148 14.64 15.65 -35.18
CA GLY A 1148 13.42 15.75 -34.38
C GLY A 1148 12.23 16.41 -35.10
N THR A 1149 11.02 16.04 -34.69
CA THR A 1149 9.74 16.45 -35.30
C THR A 1149 9.63 17.97 -35.47
N ILE A 1150 9.76 18.73 -34.37
CA ILE A 1150 9.45 20.16 -34.39
C ILE A 1150 10.52 21.03 -35.07
N ASP A 1151 11.75 20.53 -35.16
CA ASP A 1151 12.81 21.15 -35.95
C ASP A 1151 12.47 21.05 -37.45
N TRP A 1152 11.89 19.93 -37.88
CA TRP A 1152 11.42 19.74 -39.26
C TRP A 1152 10.20 20.60 -39.57
N THR A 1153 9.17 20.61 -38.72
CA THR A 1153 7.94 21.39 -38.98
C THR A 1153 8.21 22.89 -39.04
N TYR A 1154 9.08 23.41 -38.16
CA TYR A 1154 9.53 24.81 -38.24
C TYR A 1154 10.34 25.08 -39.52
N ASN A 1155 11.21 24.16 -39.95
CA ASN A 1155 11.90 24.25 -41.24
C ASN A 1155 10.95 24.17 -42.46
N GLN A 1156 9.74 23.60 -42.34
CA GLN A 1156 8.70 23.69 -43.37
C GLN A 1156 7.90 25.02 -43.32
N GLY A 1157 8.23 25.93 -42.40
CA GLY A 1157 7.55 27.21 -42.20
C GLY A 1157 6.42 27.21 -41.18
N ILE A 1158 6.23 26.11 -40.42
CA ILE A 1158 5.23 26.07 -39.34
C ILE A 1158 5.81 26.75 -38.10
N LYS A 1159 5.68 28.07 -38.04
CA LYS A 1159 6.28 28.94 -37.02
C LYS A 1159 5.97 28.49 -35.58
N TYR A 1160 4.72 28.15 -35.27
CA TYR A 1160 4.32 27.74 -33.91
C TYR A 1160 4.49 26.24 -33.67
N SER A 1161 5.71 25.76 -33.85
CA SER A 1161 6.11 24.38 -33.56
C SER A 1161 6.61 24.25 -32.12
N PHE A 1162 5.99 23.38 -31.32
CA PHE A 1162 6.29 23.16 -29.91
C PHE A 1162 6.28 21.68 -29.55
N THR A 1163 7.02 21.28 -28.51
CA THR A 1163 6.93 19.93 -27.95
C THR A 1163 6.77 19.99 -26.43
N PHE A 1164 5.89 19.15 -25.90
CA PHE A 1164 5.71 18.97 -24.46
C PHE A 1164 6.44 17.71 -23.99
N GLU A 1165 7.09 17.78 -22.84
CA GLU A 1165 7.48 16.63 -22.03
C GLU A 1165 6.61 16.66 -20.77
N LEU A 1166 5.63 15.77 -20.68
CA LEU A 1166 4.63 15.77 -19.61
C LEU A 1166 5.19 15.33 -18.25
N ARG A 1167 4.29 15.13 -17.27
CA ARG A 1167 4.61 14.57 -15.95
C ARG A 1167 5.29 13.19 -16.06
N ASP A 1168 6.12 12.79 -15.10
CA ASP A 1168 6.59 13.55 -13.93
C ASP A 1168 8.05 14.03 -14.10
N THR A 1169 8.81 14.14 -13.00
CA THR A 1169 10.26 14.43 -13.00
C THR A 1169 11.11 13.18 -12.63
N GLY A 1170 10.57 11.99 -12.88
CA GLY A 1170 11.26 10.70 -12.80
C GLY A 1170 10.96 9.82 -11.60
N ARG A 1171 10.04 10.21 -10.70
CA ARG A 1171 9.61 9.34 -9.57
C ARG A 1171 8.88 8.09 -10.10
N TYR A 1172 8.08 8.28 -11.14
CA TYR A 1172 7.42 7.20 -11.88
C TYR A 1172 7.89 7.14 -13.35
N GLY A 1173 8.31 8.27 -13.91
CA GLY A 1173 8.78 8.37 -15.28
C GLY A 1173 7.72 7.91 -16.28
N PHE A 1174 8.04 6.88 -17.07
CA PHE A 1174 7.11 6.29 -18.05
C PHE A 1174 5.95 5.49 -17.42
N LEU A 1175 6.01 5.15 -16.12
CA LEU A 1175 5.01 4.37 -15.38
C LEU A 1175 4.14 5.23 -14.46
N LEU A 1176 3.74 6.40 -14.96
CA LEU A 1176 2.92 7.36 -14.22
C LEU A 1176 1.57 6.73 -13.81
N PRO A 1177 1.19 6.70 -12.51
CA PRO A 1177 -0.04 6.05 -12.04
C PRO A 1177 -1.30 6.61 -12.71
N ALA A 1178 -2.27 5.74 -12.99
CA ALA A 1178 -3.43 6.08 -13.83
C ALA A 1178 -4.23 7.30 -13.32
N LYS A 1179 -4.35 7.44 -11.99
CA LYS A 1179 -4.96 8.61 -11.32
C LYS A 1179 -4.35 9.98 -11.66
N GLN A 1180 -3.15 10.05 -12.27
CA GLN A 1180 -2.55 11.30 -12.74
C GLN A 1180 -2.86 11.65 -14.21
N ILE A 1181 -3.51 10.76 -14.98
CA ILE A 1181 -3.88 11.02 -16.39
C ILE A 1181 -4.72 12.30 -16.50
N VAL A 1182 -5.85 12.35 -15.78
CA VAL A 1182 -6.81 13.47 -15.87
C VAL A 1182 -6.20 14.80 -15.39
N PRO A 1183 -5.49 14.90 -14.24
CA PRO A 1183 -4.75 16.11 -13.88
C PRO A 1183 -3.71 16.55 -14.92
N THR A 1184 -2.95 15.62 -15.51
CA THR A 1184 -1.94 15.94 -16.53
C THR A 1184 -2.59 16.48 -17.81
N ALA A 1185 -3.71 15.90 -18.24
CA ALA A 1185 -4.48 16.39 -19.36
C ALA A 1185 -5.10 17.78 -19.09
N GLN A 1186 -5.68 17.98 -17.90
CA GLN A 1186 -6.33 19.24 -17.53
C GLN A 1186 -5.34 20.43 -17.50
N GLU A 1187 -4.15 20.27 -16.93
CA GLU A 1187 -3.14 21.35 -16.92
C GLU A 1187 -2.56 21.60 -18.32
N THR A 1188 -2.27 20.55 -19.08
CA THR A 1188 -1.70 20.64 -20.43
C THR A 1188 -2.70 21.32 -21.39
N TRP A 1189 -4.00 21.09 -21.21
CA TRP A 1189 -5.05 21.74 -21.98
C TRP A 1189 -5.03 23.28 -21.87
N LEU A 1190 -4.67 23.82 -20.70
CA LEU A 1190 -4.52 25.27 -20.53
C LEU A 1190 -3.35 25.81 -21.36
N ALA A 1191 -2.22 25.11 -21.38
CA ALA A 1191 -1.06 25.46 -22.21
C ALA A 1191 -1.37 25.36 -23.71
N LEU A 1192 -2.05 24.28 -24.14
CA LEU A 1192 -2.51 24.10 -25.53
C LEU A 1192 -3.45 25.23 -25.95
N LYS A 1193 -4.40 25.65 -25.09
CA LYS A 1193 -5.28 26.79 -25.38
C LYS A 1193 -4.51 28.09 -25.58
N VAL A 1194 -3.45 28.37 -24.81
CA VAL A 1194 -2.59 29.56 -25.04
C VAL A 1194 -1.94 29.52 -26.43
N ILE A 1195 -1.36 28.38 -26.81
CA ILE A 1195 -0.70 28.20 -28.13
C ILE A 1195 -1.73 28.36 -29.26
N MET A 1196 -2.88 27.70 -29.17
CA MET A 1196 -3.95 27.78 -30.18
C MET A 1196 -4.54 29.19 -30.31
N LEU A 1197 -4.77 29.89 -29.19
CA LEU A 1197 -5.24 31.27 -29.20
C LEU A 1197 -4.21 32.24 -29.80
N HIS A 1198 -2.92 32.03 -29.54
CA HIS A 1198 -1.86 32.83 -30.16
C HIS A 1198 -1.81 32.61 -31.67
N ALA A 1199 -1.82 31.36 -32.14
CA ALA A 1199 -1.89 31.03 -33.57
C ALA A 1199 -3.14 31.62 -34.26
N ARG A 1200 -4.32 31.53 -33.62
CA ARG A 1200 -5.58 32.11 -34.10
C ARG A 1200 -5.54 33.64 -34.25
N ASN A 1201 -4.71 34.31 -33.46
CA ASN A 1201 -4.54 35.78 -33.47
C ASN A 1201 -3.47 36.25 -34.44
N HIS A 1202 -2.46 35.44 -34.71
CA HIS A 1202 -1.28 35.77 -35.51
C HIS A 1202 -1.15 34.82 -36.71
N LEU A 1203 -2.23 34.70 -37.49
CA LEU A 1203 -2.23 33.95 -38.74
C LEU A 1203 -1.32 34.65 -39.77
N TYR A 1204 -0.54 33.84 -40.48
CA TYR A 1204 0.45 34.22 -41.50
C TYR A 1204 0.26 33.36 -42.76
#